data_AF-A0A1V2PW25-F1
#
_entry.id   AF-A0A1V2PW25-F1
#
_cell.length_a   1.000
_cell.length_b   1.000
_cell.length_c   1.000
_cell.angle_alpha   90.00
_cell.angle_beta   90.00
_cell.angle_gamma   90.00
#
_symmetry.space_group_name_H-M   'P 1'
#
loop_
_entity.id
_entity.type
_entity.pdbx_description
1 polymer ?
#
loop_
_entity_poly.entity_id
_entity_poly.type
_entity_poly.pdbx_seq_one_letter_code
_entity_poly.pdbx_strand_id
1 'polypeptide(L)'
;MAKQHRTAYLDYVRRSCDLTMRGGTTSGVIYPLAVCALAEHYVFRNVGGASAGAIGAAATAAAEYGRYAQPAGPVTGDAVRPGFAGLAGMIRWLISGTGDARWRLPRLFQPKPALHKAFRLVTALMQSPAVTGRRRFTSVATAVLFAVKPLVTVVLLLLFALWLVGPYSLRWVVPPSTWNGSLWIVAVPLGVVAVAAAVWAYRVAAARLGKITLFLLLPLAIGLSGVPLYDMDANGWLVASAVLVVCWLVLTFAVAAAIAVIYCVTSWPVVMRYRSHRFGLVPGSAEYSPGRLDRICGMPSTPAPPLATWLADRIDDLAGIDHTRALTFGDLWRGPDKPRVSDPEYCPSTGDRVINLALMTTDLSAGRPHQLPFPATERWQFCPECLRDLVPGRVIAQMSGDDVDGVSCPEHTSVTLQWLPQPCEMPVVLAARMSLPLPGLICPIPLYRDGRPHWFSDGGITSNFPIHFFDSLLPRWPTFGLNLSSADRAVKDGEIHLPDQDSSTPREPYSDVGGTALSFAGRILDTFMDWRDTMQSALPGFRGRIATIPQGPGEGGTNLFMSPAVISRLALRGRDAGIALRQRFTAQFDDEADGYTRTDRYRWIRLRLALREWREVALQADARSVLYRDRTAHYPVPAAMRDWFTGPTLPPTADPAAADINCAYQHFVDLANTCLAKQFDGTAPVDPVMRLTPPE
;
A
#
# COMPACT_ATOMS: atom_id res chain seq x y z
N MET A 1 3.16 18.27 35.56
CA MET A 1 4.55 18.51 35.08
C MET A 1 4.82 19.93 34.62
N ALA A 2 4.18 20.46 33.56
CA ALA A 2 4.55 21.77 32.97
C ALA A 2 4.51 22.97 33.94
N LYS A 3 3.54 23.01 34.87
CA LYS A 3 3.41 24.09 35.87
C LYS A 3 4.39 23.99 37.05
N GLN A 4 4.96 22.80 37.30
CA GLN A 4 5.80 22.54 38.49
C GLN A 4 7.29 22.46 38.16
N HIS A 5 7.67 21.97 36.97
CA HIS A 5 9.07 21.82 36.56
C HIS A 5 9.27 22.25 35.09
N ARG A 6 9.33 23.57 34.86
CA ARG A 6 9.40 24.17 33.51
C ARG A 6 10.57 23.62 32.67
N THR A 7 11.78 23.53 33.24
CA THR A 7 12.97 23.07 32.51
C THR A 7 12.86 21.61 32.08
N ALA A 8 12.39 20.72 32.97
CA ALA A 8 12.20 19.31 32.64
C ALA A 8 11.12 19.10 31.57
N TYR A 9 10.04 19.89 31.63
CA TYR A 9 9.00 19.86 30.59
C TYR A 9 9.53 20.32 29.23
N LEU A 10 10.36 21.37 29.19
CA LEU A 10 10.96 21.86 27.95
C LEU A 10 11.95 20.85 27.36
N ASP A 11 12.77 20.19 28.16
CA ASP A 11 13.67 19.12 27.68
C ASP A 11 12.88 17.92 27.15
N TYR A 12 11.84 17.48 27.89
CA TYR A 12 10.92 16.43 27.44
C TYR A 12 10.30 16.74 26.08
N VAL A 13 9.85 17.98 25.88
CA VAL A 13 9.26 18.45 24.61
C VAL A 13 10.30 18.49 23.50
N ARG A 14 11.51 19.01 23.77
CA ARG A 14 12.60 19.12 22.78
C ARG A 14 13.06 17.76 22.27
N ARG A 15 13.03 16.74 23.12
CA ARG A 15 13.41 15.35 22.78
C ARG A 15 12.26 14.48 22.31
N SER A 16 11.04 15.00 22.19
CA SER A 16 9.90 14.21 21.72
C SER A 16 9.57 14.53 20.26
N CYS A 17 9.06 13.56 19.51
CA CYS A 17 8.46 13.82 18.21
C CYS A 17 7.35 12.81 17.91
N ASP A 18 6.53 13.15 16.92
CA ASP A 18 5.62 12.21 16.27
C ASP A 18 6.12 11.88 14.88
N LEU A 19 5.75 10.71 14.37
CA LEU A 19 6.16 10.25 13.05
C LEU A 19 4.99 9.61 12.31
N THR A 20 4.78 10.05 11.07
CA THR A 20 3.85 9.42 10.13
C THR A 20 4.56 9.01 8.85
N MET A 21 4.16 7.86 8.33
CA MET A 21 4.82 7.20 7.21
C MET A 21 3.80 6.84 6.14
N ARG A 22 4.07 7.26 4.90
CA ARG A 22 3.22 6.92 3.76
C ARG A 22 3.29 5.43 3.43
N GLY A 23 2.23 4.88 2.89
CA GLY A 23 2.26 3.59 2.22
C GLY A 23 3.11 3.58 0.95
N GLY A 24 3.24 2.39 0.36
CA GLY A 24 4.05 2.18 -0.84
C GLY A 24 5.00 1.02 -0.64
N THR A 25 5.04 0.12 -1.60
CA THR A 25 5.79 -1.16 -1.59
C THR A 25 7.26 -1.08 -1.16
N THR A 26 7.91 0.06 -1.33
CA THR A 26 9.32 0.32 -0.98
C THR A 26 9.53 1.03 0.34
N SER A 27 8.47 1.43 1.04
CA SER A 27 8.59 2.03 2.37
C SER A 27 9.39 1.16 3.34
N GLY A 28 9.21 -0.17 3.26
CA GLY A 28 9.86 -1.15 4.11
C GLY A 28 11.40 -1.17 4.02
N VAL A 29 11.98 -0.60 2.96
CA VAL A 29 13.45 -0.48 2.83
C VAL A 29 13.98 0.94 3.10
N ILE A 30 13.13 1.96 3.00
CA ILE A 30 13.51 3.37 3.16
C ILE A 30 13.43 3.80 4.64
N TYR A 31 12.32 3.48 5.30
CA TYR A 31 12.01 4.02 6.62
C TYR A 31 12.93 3.56 7.76
N PRO A 32 13.47 2.32 7.80
CA PRO A 32 14.28 1.88 8.93
C PRO A 32 15.45 2.82 9.26
N LEU A 33 16.24 3.24 8.27
CA LEU A 33 17.38 4.13 8.55
C LEU A 33 16.96 5.59 8.75
N ALA A 34 15.85 6.03 8.17
CA ALA A 34 15.26 7.35 8.43
C ALA A 34 14.86 7.48 9.91
N VAL A 35 14.18 6.45 10.41
CA VAL A 35 13.74 6.33 11.80
C VAL A 35 14.95 6.29 12.73
N CYS A 36 15.98 5.49 12.42
CA CYS A 36 17.20 5.46 13.24
C CYS A 36 17.88 6.83 13.32
N ALA A 37 17.97 7.58 12.22
CA ALA A 37 18.55 8.92 12.21
C ALA A 37 17.76 9.93 13.07
N LEU A 38 16.43 9.83 13.09
CA LEU A 38 15.58 10.64 13.98
C LEU A 38 15.74 10.20 15.45
N ALA A 39 15.84 8.89 15.71
CA ALA A 39 15.95 8.31 17.04
C ALA A 39 17.25 8.67 17.79
N GLU A 40 18.28 9.15 17.07
CA GLU A 40 19.52 9.69 17.66
C GLU A 40 19.27 10.93 18.53
N HIS A 41 18.18 11.66 18.31
CA HIS A 41 17.80 12.83 19.12
C HIS A 41 16.42 12.68 19.76
N TYR A 42 15.45 12.10 19.03
CA TYR A 42 14.05 12.07 19.45
C TYR A 42 13.63 10.73 20.05
N VAL A 43 12.67 10.80 20.97
CA VAL A 43 11.82 9.72 21.49
C VAL A 43 10.47 9.81 20.78
N PHE A 44 10.06 8.74 20.11
CA PHE A 44 8.80 8.72 19.39
C PHE A 44 7.61 8.60 20.37
N ARG A 45 6.70 9.56 20.33
CA ARG A 45 5.49 9.60 21.18
C ARG A 45 4.28 9.06 20.44
N ASN A 46 4.06 9.53 19.22
CA ASN A 46 3.03 9.00 18.35
C ASN A 46 3.63 8.53 17.03
N VAL A 47 3.24 7.33 16.59
CA VAL A 47 3.75 6.72 15.36
C VAL A 47 2.58 6.18 14.54
N GLY A 48 2.58 6.43 13.24
CA GLY A 48 1.47 5.97 12.41
C GLY A 48 1.79 5.81 10.93
N GLY A 49 0.92 5.09 10.24
CA GLY A 49 1.08 4.80 8.82
C GLY A 49 -0.03 3.95 8.23
N ALA A 50 0.03 3.77 6.92
CA ALA A 50 -0.89 2.96 6.13
C ALA A 50 -0.10 2.01 5.22
N SER A 51 -0.69 0.87 4.82
CA SER A 51 -0.02 -0.09 3.92
C SER A 51 1.33 -0.57 4.48
N ALA A 52 2.36 -0.65 3.64
CA ALA A 52 3.72 -0.88 4.06
C ALA A 52 4.31 0.24 4.94
N GLY A 53 3.71 1.44 5.00
CA GLY A 53 4.01 2.46 6.00
C GLY A 53 3.55 2.06 7.41
N ALA A 54 2.49 1.26 7.52
CA ALA A 54 2.06 0.67 8.78
C ALA A 54 3.05 -0.37 9.32
N ILE A 55 3.74 -1.11 8.43
CA ILE A 55 4.89 -1.95 8.83
C ILE A 55 5.99 -1.09 9.44
N GLY A 56 6.36 0.00 8.77
CA GLY A 56 7.35 0.95 9.28
C GLY A 56 6.95 1.55 10.64
N ALA A 57 5.68 1.89 10.80
CA ALA A 57 5.12 2.42 12.05
C ALA A 57 5.15 1.39 13.19
N ALA A 58 4.68 0.17 12.94
CA ALA A 58 4.72 -0.92 13.90
C ALA A 58 6.17 -1.27 14.31
N ALA A 59 7.09 -1.36 13.35
CA ALA A 59 8.50 -1.61 13.62
C ALA A 59 9.17 -0.46 14.40
N THR A 60 8.79 0.79 14.13
CA THR A 60 9.28 1.97 14.87
C THR A 60 8.77 1.96 16.31
N ALA A 61 7.47 1.71 16.52
CA ALA A 61 6.91 1.63 17.86
C ALA A 61 7.51 0.46 18.67
N ALA A 62 7.71 -0.69 18.04
CA ALA A 62 8.40 -1.83 18.66
C ALA A 62 9.87 -1.51 18.99
N ALA A 63 10.60 -0.86 18.08
CA ALA A 63 11.99 -0.45 18.32
C ALA A 63 12.10 0.65 19.39
N GLU A 64 11.11 1.53 19.52
CA GLU A 64 11.04 2.51 20.60
C GLU A 64 10.79 1.82 21.94
N TYR A 65 9.88 0.84 21.99
CA TYR A 65 9.65 0.02 23.18
C TYR A 65 10.92 -0.75 23.59
N GLY A 66 11.59 -1.38 22.64
CA GLY A 66 12.84 -2.10 22.87
C GLY A 66 14.10 -1.22 22.88
N ARG A 67 14.00 0.12 22.92
CA ARG A 67 15.13 1.05 22.74
C ARG A 67 16.33 0.73 23.63
N TYR A 68 16.07 0.39 24.89
CA TYR A 68 17.07 0.10 25.91
C TYR A 68 17.13 -1.38 26.31
N ALA A 69 16.36 -2.24 25.64
CA ALA A 69 16.31 -3.66 25.96
C ALA A 69 17.59 -4.37 25.50
N GLN A 70 18.07 -5.30 26.33
CA GLN A 70 19.14 -6.21 25.93
C GLN A 70 18.54 -7.51 25.38
N PRO A 71 19.16 -8.13 24.36
CA PRO A 71 18.70 -9.42 23.88
C PRO A 71 18.84 -10.48 24.98
N ALA A 72 17.83 -11.33 25.15
CA ALA A 72 17.80 -12.39 26.17
C ALA A 72 18.91 -13.44 26.00
N GLY A 73 19.56 -13.50 24.83
CA GLY A 73 20.67 -14.38 24.53
C GLY A 73 21.47 -13.92 23.30
N PRO A 74 22.47 -14.69 22.86
CA PRO A 74 23.22 -14.39 21.64
C PRO A 74 22.27 -14.34 20.44
N VAL A 75 22.33 -13.25 19.67
CA VAL A 75 21.57 -13.14 18.42
C VAL A 75 22.18 -14.11 17.41
N THR A 76 21.46 -15.18 17.11
CA THR A 76 21.88 -16.24 16.18
C THR A 76 20.95 -16.31 14.98
N GLY A 77 21.47 -16.72 13.83
CA GLY A 77 20.69 -16.88 12.61
C GLY A 77 20.07 -15.57 12.11
N ASP A 78 18.75 -15.59 11.90
CA ASP A 78 17.95 -14.50 11.32
C ASP A 78 17.25 -13.62 12.38
N ALA A 79 17.48 -13.84 13.68
CA ALA A 79 16.97 -12.98 14.74
C ALA A 79 17.64 -11.59 14.70
N VAL A 80 16.91 -10.54 15.12
CA VAL A 80 17.47 -9.17 15.22
C VAL A 80 17.57 -8.73 16.68
N ARG A 81 18.49 -7.80 16.96
CA ARG A 81 18.62 -7.19 18.29
C ARG A 81 17.37 -6.35 18.62
N PRO A 82 17.00 -6.18 19.90
CA PRO A 82 16.00 -5.20 20.28
C PRO A 82 16.39 -3.76 19.87
N GLY A 83 15.37 -2.91 19.72
CA GLY A 83 15.53 -1.49 19.49
C GLY A 83 16.02 -1.08 18.09
N PHE A 84 16.48 0.18 17.99
CA PHE A 84 16.90 0.78 16.71
C PHE A 84 18.13 0.11 16.09
N ALA A 85 18.97 -0.56 16.89
CA ALA A 85 20.07 -1.36 16.39
C ALA A 85 19.59 -2.58 15.57
N GLY A 86 18.49 -3.21 16.00
CA GLY A 86 17.79 -4.25 15.26
C GLY A 86 17.14 -3.73 14.00
N LEU A 87 16.48 -2.57 14.09
CA LEU A 87 15.82 -1.91 12.96
C LEU A 87 16.83 -1.63 11.83
N ALA A 88 18.00 -1.09 12.14
CA ALA A 88 19.10 -0.94 11.18
C ALA A 88 19.63 -2.30 10.68
N GLY A 89 19.63 -3.32 11.54
CA GLY A 89 20.00 -4.70 11.20
C GLY A 89 19.07 -5.35 10.16
N MET A 90 17.78 -5.00 10.12
CA MET A 90 16.86 -5.52 9.11
C MET A 90 17.26 -5.12 7.69
N ILE A 91 17.80 -3.92 7.49
CA ILE A 91 18.34 -3.51 6.19
C ILE A 91 19.55 -4.38 5.81
N ARG A 92 20.44 -4.68 6.78
CA ARG A 92 21.57 -5.60 6.55
C ARG A 92 21.09 -6.98 6.14
N TRP A 93 20.03 -7.49 6.78
CA TRP A 93 19.41 -8.76 6.38
C TRP A 93 18.89 -8.68 4.95
N LEU A 94 18.11 -7.65 4.58
CA LEU A 94 17.54 -7.47 3.24
C LEU A 94 18.60 -7.42 2.12
N ILE A 95 19.78 -6.85 2.38
CA ILE A 95 20.88 -6.77 1.40
C ILE A 95 21.85 -7.96 1.46
N SER A 96 21.68 -8.87 2.42
CA SER A 96 22.54 -10.04 2.57
C SER A 96 22.17 -11.20 1.64
N GLY A 97 23.14 -12.06 1.34
CA GLY A 97 22.98 -13.29 0.55
C GLY A 97 23.58 -13.22 -0.86
N THR A 98 23.83 -14.38 -1.46
CA THR A 98 24.39 -14.56 -2.81
C THR A 98 23.47 -15.43 -3.69
N GLY A 99 23.58 -15.32 -5.02
CA GLY A 99 22.73 -16.07 -5.94
C GLY A 99 21.24 -15.82 -5.70
N ASP A 100 20.44 -16.87 -5.58
CA ASP A 100 19.00 -16.72 -5.28
C ASP A 100 18.77 -16.12 -3.88
N ALA A 101 19.70 -16.34 -2.93
CA ALA A 101 19.70 -15.82 -1.56
C ALA A 101 19.56 -14.29 -1.46
N ARG A 102 19.95 -13.57 -2.52
CA ARG A 102 20.01 -12.10 -2.55
C ARG A 102 18.65 -11.41 -2.63
N TRP A 103 17.61 -12.09 -3.12
CA TRP A 103 16.27 -11.51 -3.23
C TRP A 103 15.42 -11.95 -2.04
N ARG A 104 15.63 -11.32 -0.88
CA ARG A 104 14.92 -11.70 0.35
C ARG A 104 13.46 -11.27 0.39
N LEU A 105 13.14 -10.08 -0.12
CA LEU A 105 11.78 -9.55 -0.11
C LEU A 105 10.77 -10.45 -0.85
N PRO A 106 11.02 -10.93 -2.10
CA PRO A 106 10.08 -11.82 -2.79
C PRO A 106 9.80 -13.14 -2.06
N ARG A 107 10.68 -13.61 -1.16
CA ARG A 107 10.50 -14.88 -0.42
C ARG A 107 9.38 -14.82 0.61
N LEU A 108 9.10 -13.62 1.10
CA LEU A 108 8.04 -13.39 2.09
C LEU A 108 6.66 -13.58 1.45
N PHE A 109 6.56 -13.39 0.13
CA PHE A 109 5.32 -13.47 -0.64
C PHE A 109 5.08 -14.90 -1.13
N GLN A 110 4.59 -15.75 -0.23
CA GLN A 110 4.32 -17.15 -0.52
C GLN A 110 2.87 -17.33 -1.01
N PRO A 111 2.65 -17.93 -2.19
CA PRO A 111 1.31 -18.07 -2.73
C PRO A 111 0.53 -19.19 -2.06
N LYS A 112 -0.80 -19.12 -2.11
CA LYS A 112 -1.65 -20.29 -1.83
C LYS A 112 -1.32 -21.41 -2.82
N PRO A 113 -1.30 -22.69 -2.39
CA PRO A 113 -1.08 -23.82 -3.30
C PRO A 113 -2.02 -23.83 -4.50
N ALA A 114 -3.31 -23.49 -4.31
CA ALA A 114 -4.27 -23.44 -5.41
C ALA A 114 -3.99 -22.33 -6.45
N LEU A 115 -3.27 -21.27 -6.07
CA LEU A 115 -3.05 -20.06 -6.87
C LEU A 115 -1.59 -19.84 -7.27
N HIS A 116 -0.70 -20.79 -6.97
CA HIS A 116 0.73 -20.67 -7.27
C HIS A 116 0.99 -20.41 -8.76
N LYS A 117 0.13 -20.87 -9.67
CA LYS A 117 0.27 -20.66 -11.12
C LYS A 117 -0.01 -19.22 -11.53
N ALA A 118 -1.00 -18.58 -10.92
CA ALA A 118 -1.28 -17.16 -11.14
C ALA A 118 -0.15 -16.31 -10.55
N PHE A 119 0.30 -16.66 -9.33
CA PHE A 119 1.44 -16.00 -8.71
C PHE A 119 2.73 -16.17 -9.52
N ARG A 120 2.95 -17.34 -10.14
CA ARG A 120 4.06 -17.58 -11.09
C ARG A 120 4.07 -16.57 -12.22
N LEU A 121 2.91 -16.31 -12.82
CA LEU A 121 2.79 -15.31 -13.89
C LEU A 121 3.12 -13.91 -13.38
N VAL A 122 2.61 -13.52 -12.21
CA VAL A 122 2.94 -12.24 -11.57
C VAL A 122 4.45 -12.13 -11.37
N THR A 123 5.10 -13.15 -10.78
CA THR A 123 6.56 -13.13 -10.58
C THR A 123 7.33 -13.08 -11.89
N ALA A 124 6.86 -13.74 -12.95
CA ALA A 124 7.47 -13.75 -14.28
C ALA A 124 7.41 -12.38 -14.97
N LEU A 125 6.30 -11.65 -14.81
CA LEU A 125 6.13 -10.29 -15.32
C LEU A 125 7.08 -9.29 -14.65
N MET A 126 7.40 -9.53 -13.38
CA MET A 126 8.30 -8.70 -12.58
C MET A 126 9.78 -8.97 -12.87
N GLN A 127 10.11 -10.03 -13.63
CA GLN A 127 11.50 -10.33 -13.99
C GLN A 127 12.06 -9.29 -14.96
N SER A 128 13.33 -8.95 -14.77
CA SER A 128 14.15 -8.21 -15.72
C SER A 128 15.56 -8.82 -15.83
N PRO A 129 16.19 -8.81 -17.03
CA PRO A 129 17.54 -9.32 -17.20
C PRO A 129 18.55 -8.59 -16.30
N ALA A 130 18.38 -7.28 -16.12
CA ALA A 130 19.26 -6.44 -15.31
C ALA A 130 19.26 -6.84 -13.82
N VAL A 131 18.14 -7.33 -13.28
CA VAL A 131 18.02 -7.65 -11.85
C VAL A 131 18.17 -9.13 -11.55
N THR A 132 17.62 -9.98 -12.42
CA THR A 132 17.45 -11.42 -12.16
C THR A 132 18.30 -12.30 -13.08
N GLY A 133 18.93 -11.73 -14.12
CA GLY A 133 19.62 -12.48 -15.16
C GLY A 133 18.68 -13.23 -16.12
N ARG A 134 17.36 -13.14 -15.90
CA ARG A 134 16.34 -13.88 -16.65
C ARG A 134 15.66 -12.98 -17.67
N ARG A 135 15.42 -13.53 -18.87
CA ARG A 135 14.64 -12.83 -19.89
C ARG A 135 13.16 -12.86 -19.49
N ARG A 136 12.53 -11.69 -19.43
CA ARG A 136 11.10 -11.54 -19.11
C ARG A 136 10.24 -12.40 -20.05
N PHE A 137 10.53 -12.33 -21.35
CA PHE A 137 9.79 -13.08 -22.36
C PHE A 137 9.80 -14.59 -22.11
N THR A 138 10.97 -15.19 -21.83
CA THR A 138 11.06 -16.65 -21.59
C THR A 138 10.37 -17.06 -20.31
N SER A 139 10.47 -16.24 -19.26
CA SER A 139 9.82 -16.48 -17.97
C SER A 139 8.30 -16.43 -18.11
N VAL A 140 7.78 -15.40 -18.80
CA VAL A 140 6.34 -15.24 -19.07
C VAL A 140 5.82 -16.34 -19.98
N ALA A 141 6.51 -16.65 -21.08
CA ALA A 141 6.10 -17.72 -21.99
C ALA A 141 6.03 -19.08 -21.26
N THR A 142 7.02 -19.38 -20.41
CA THR A 142 7.01 -20.61 -19.59
C THR A 142 5.87 -20.59 -18.57
N ALA A 143 5.64 -19.46 -17.89
CA ALA A 143 4.57 -19.33 -16.91
C ALA A 143 3.18 -19.53 -17.56
N VAL A 144 2.97 -18.92 -18.73
CA VAL A 144 1.74 -19.00 -19.52
C VAL A 144 1.52 -20.43 -20.03
N LEU A 145 2.53 -21.04 -20.67
CA LEU A 145 2.44 -22.39 -21.24
C LEU A 145 2.11 -23.47 -20.19
N PHE A 146 2.65 -23.33 -18.98
CA PHE A 146 2.44 -24.25 -17.87
C PHE A 146 1.42 -23.75 -16.82
N ALA A 147 0.63 -22.73 -17.14
CA ALA A 147 -0.49 -22.28 -16.31
C ALA A 147 -1.68 -23.25 -16.40
N VAL A 148 -1.80 -23.99 -17.50
CA VAL A 148 -2.90 -24.91 -17.78
C VAL A 148 -2.59 -26.34 -17.33
N LYS A 149 -3.51 -27.29 -17.58
CA LYS A 149 -3.29 -28.73 -17.32
C LYS A 149 -2.34 -29.31 -18.38
N PRO A 150 -1.56 -30.39 -18.08
CA PRO A 150 -0.60 -30.96 -19.03
C PRO A 150 -1.20 -31.32 -20.40
N LEU A 151 -2.41 -31.89 -20.43
CA LEU A 151 -3.10 -32.21 -21.68
C LEU A 151 -3.41 -30.95 -22.52
N VAL A 152 -3.80 -29.86 -21.86
CA VAL A 152 -4.06 -28.57 -22.53
C VAL A 152 -2.74 -27.96 -23.01
N THR A 153 -1.64 -28.12 -22.27
CA THR A 153 -0.30 -27.72 -22.73
C THR A 153 0.09 -28.46 -24.01
N VAL A 154 -0.18 -29.76 -24.10
CA VAL A 154 0.04 -30.53 -25.34
C VAL A 154 -0.80 -29.97 -26.49
N VAL A 155 -2.09 -29.67 -26.26
CA VAL A 155 -2.95 -29.04 -27.26
C VAL A 155 -2.39 -27.68 -27.71
N LEU A 156 -1.91 -26.84 -26.79
CA LEU A 156 -1.27 -25.56 -27.13
C LEU A 156 -0.02 -25.74 -27.99
N LEU A 157 0.82 -26.75 -27.68
CA LEU A 157 1.99 -27.08 -28.48
C LEU A 157 1.62 -27.60 -29.87
N LEU A 158 0.57 -28.42 -29.98
CA LEU A 158 0.04 -28.89 -31.26
C LEU A 158 -0.55 -27.76 -32.09
N LEU A 159 -1.32 -26.85 -31.47
CA LEU A 159 -1.85 -25.65 -32.13
C LEU A 159 -0.71 -24.73 -32.60
N PHE A 160 0.35 -24.59 -31.81
CA PHE A 160 1.53 -23.83 -32.21
C PHE A 160 2.29 -24.50 -33.36
N ALA A 161 2.46 -25.82 -33.32
CA ALA A 161 3.09 -26.57 -34.41
C ALA A 161 2.25 -26.50 -35.70
N LEU A 162 0.92 -26.62 -35.58
CA LEU A 162 -0.02 -26.46 -36.68
C LEU A 162 0.04 -25.04 -37.26
N TRP A 163 0.11 -24.01 -36.41
CA TRP A 163 0.28 -22.63 -36.85
C TRP A 163 1.60 -22.44 -37.62
N LEU A 164 2.69 -23.03 -37.12
CA LEU A 164 4.04 -22.86 -37.67
C LEU A 164 4.25 -23.60 -39.00
N VAL A 165 3.76 -24.84 -39.10
CA VAL A 165 4.00 -25.73 -40.26
C VAL A 165 2.78 -25.81 -41.18
N GLY A 166 1.60 -25.38 -40.73
CA GLY A 166 0.34 -25.45 -41.49
C GLY A 166 0.45 -24.90 -42.91
N PRO A 167 0.98 -23.67 -43.13
CA PRO A 167 1.18 -23.13 -44.47
C PRO A 167 2.07 -24.02 -45.35
N TYR A 168 3.11 -24.63 -44.79
CA TYR A 168 3.98 -25.57 -45.52
C TYR A 168 3.34 -26.93 -45.76
N SER A 169 2.43 -27.37 -44.88
CA SER A 169 1.76 -28.67 -45.00
C SER A 169 0.73 -28.73 -46.14
N LEU A 170 0.20 -27.57 -46.59
CA LEU A 170 -0.68 -27.44 -47.76
C LEU A 170 -0.13 -28.15 -49.00
N ARG A 171 1.20 -28.17 -49.10
CA ARG A 171 1.97 -28.81 -50.15
C ARG A 171 1.67 -30.31 -50.31
N TRP A 172 1.36 -30.99 -49.20
CA TRP A 172 1.04 -32.42 -49.18
C TRP A 172 -0.46 -32.69 -49.34
N VAL A 173 -1.29 -31.68 -49.11
CA VAL A 173 -2.76 -31.79 -49.12
C VAL A 173 -3.34 -31.41 -50.48
N VAL A 174 -2.68 -30.49 -51.20
CA VAL A 174 -3.17 -29.92 -52.45
C VAL A 174 -2.23 -30.31 -53.61
N PRO A 175 -2.68 -31.15 -54.58
CA PRO A 175 -1.85 -31.61 -55.69
C PRO A 175 -1.28 -30.45 -56.54
N PRO A 176 -0.09 -30.58 -57.15
CA PRO A 176 0.48 -29.56 -58.04
C PRO A 176 -0.46 -29.15 -59.20
N SER A 177 -1.25 -30.08 -59.71
CA SER A 177 -2.16 -29.88 -60.84
C SER A 177 -3.35 -28.95 -60.54
N THR A 178 -3.72 -28.74 -59.27
CA THR A 178 -4.82 -27.82 -58.93
C THR A 178 -4.42 -26.34 -58.99
N TRP A 179 -3.12 -26.04 -59.09
CA TRP A 179 -2.60 -24.67 -59.11
C TRP A 179 -2.49 -24.10 -60.54
N ASN A 180 -2.29 -24.96 -61.54
CA ASN A 180 -2.05 -24.59 -62.94
C ASN A 180 -3.36 -24.52 -63.77
N GLY A 181 -4.36 -23.76 -63.29
CA GLY A 181 -5.69 -23.66 -63.94
C GLY A 181 -6.30 -22.25 -63.91
N SER A 182 -7.56 -22.11 -64.34
CA SER A 182 -8.29 -20.81 -64.41
C SER A 182 -8.66 -20.20 -63.03
N LEU A 183 -8.24 -20.83 -61.93
CA LEU A 183 -8.52 -20.41 -60.56
C LEU A 183 -7.86 -19.06 -60.20
N TRP A 184 -6.90 -18.59 -60.98
CA TRP A 184 -6.25 -17.29 -60.78
C TRP A 184 -7.24 -16.12 -60.80
N ILE A 185 -8.35 -16.21 -61.55
CA ILE A 185 -9.38 -15.17 -61.64
C ILE A 185 -10.06 -14.91 -60.28
N VAL A 186 -10.17 -15.95 -59.44
CA VAL A 186 -10.76 -15.86 -58.10
C VAL A 186 -9.69 -15.74 -57.01
N ALA A 187 -8.57 -16.44 -57.17
CA ALA A 187 -7.49 -16.46 -56.20
C ALA A 187 -6.75 -15.12 -56.10
N VAL A 188 -6.60 -14.37 -57.21
CA VAL A 188 -5.91 -13.06 -57.21
C VAL A 188 -6.71 -12.01 -56.42
N PRO A 189 -8.01 -11.77 -56.66
CA PRO A 189 -8.80 -10.85 -55.84
C PRO A 189 -8.83 -11.24 -54.36
N LEU A 190 -8.99 -12.53 -54.06
CA LEU A 190 -8.97 -13.04 -52.69
C LEU A 190 -7.58 -12.83 -52.04
N GLY A 191 -6.51 -13.06 -52.80
CA GLY A 191 -5.14 -12.80 -52.39
C GLY A 191 -4.89 -11.32 -52.10
N VAL A 192 -5.43 -10.41 -52.91
CA VAL A 192 -5.34 -8.96 -52.67
C VAL A 192 -6.04 -8.58 -51.35
N VAL A 193 -7.25 -9.08 -51.12
CA VAL A 193 -7.98 -8.85 -49.87
C VAL A 193 -7.24 -9.45 -48.67
N ALA A 194 -6.70 -10.67 -48.82
CA ALA A 194 -5.92 -11.34 -47.79
C ALA A 194 -4.63 -10.57 -47.47
N VAL A 195 -3.89 -10.11 -48.48
CA VAL A 195 -2.70 -9.26 -48.28
C VAL A 195 -3.06 -7.95 -47.60
N ALA A 196 -4.16 -7.30 -47.99
CA ALA A 196 -4.63 -6.09 -47.32
C ALA A 196 -4.97 -6.34 -45.85
N ALA A 197 -5.68 -7.43 -45.54
CA ALA A 197 -5.99 -7.86 -44.18
C ALA A 197 -4.73 -8.23 -43.39
N ALA A 198 -3.75 -8.88 -44.02
CA ALA A 198 -2.45 -9.21 -43.45
C ALA A 198 -1.64 -7.98 -43.08
N VAL A 199 -1.54 -7.02 -44.01
CA VAL A 199 -0.85 -5.75 -43.79
C VAL A 199 -1.53 -4.98 -42.67
N TRP A 200 -2.87 -4.93 -42.66
CA TRP A 200 -3.62 -4.29 -41.57
C TRP A 200 -3.37 -4.97 -40.23
N ALA A 201 -3.55 -6.29 -40.14
CA ALA A 201 -3.33 -7.07 -38.92
C ALA A 201 -1.89 -6.95 -38.42
N TYR A 202 -0.90 -6.99 -39.33
CA TYR A 202 0.51 -6.79 -39.00
C TYR A 202 0.76 -5.37 -38.47
N ARG A 203 0.20 -4.32 -39.09
CA ARG A 203 0.35 -2.93 -38.61
C ARG A 203 -0.25 -2.77 -37.22
N VAL A 204 -1.44 -3.32 -36.98
CA VAL A 204 -2.10 -3.29 -35.66
C VAL A 204 -1.25 -4.03 -34.61
N ALA A 205 -0.75 -5.21 -34.95
CA ALA A 205 0.12 -5.97 -34.05
C ALA A 205 1.46 -5.24 -33.81
N ALA A 206 2.08 -4.69 -34.85
CA ALA A 206 3.40 -4.04 -34.79
C ALA A 206 3.34 -2.77 -33.94
N ALA A 207 2.23 -2.03 -34.02
CA ALA A 207 1.96 -0.90 -33.15
C ALA A 207 1.93 -1.28 -31.65
N ARG A 208 1.57 -2.52 -31.31
CA ARG A 208 1.46 -2.99 -29.91
C ARG A 208 2.67 -3.78 -29.41
N LEU A 209 3.26 -4.64 -30.25
CA LEU A 209 4.28 -5.63 -29.86
C LEU A 209 5.68 -5.27 -30.38
N GLY A 210 5.82 -4.21 -31.19
CA GLY A 210 7.09 -3.77 -31.75
C GLY A 210 7.78 -4.86 -32.60
N LYS A 211 9.10 -4.97 -32.52
CA LYS A 211 9.91 -5.90 -33.35
C LYS A 211 9.56 -7.39 -33.17
N ILE A 212 8.81 -7.76 -32.12
CA ILE A 212 8.38 -9.14 -31.88
C ILE A 212 7.39 -9.60 -32.97
N THR A 213 6.67 -8.69 -33.64
CA THR A 213 5.70 -9.07 -34.69
C THR A 213 6.32 -9.69 -35.93
N LEU A 214 7.62 -9.53 -36.16
CA LEU A 214 8.33 -10.25 -37.22
C LEU A 214 8.19 -11.77 -37.06
N PHE A 215 8.06 -12.27 -35.83
CA PHE A 215 7.82 -13.67 -35.55
C PHE A 215 6.49 -14.18 -36.12
N LEU A 216 5.47 -13.32 -36.24
CA LEU A 216 4.17 -13.70 -36.80
C LEU A 216 4.26 -14.02 -38.31
N LEU A 217 5.28 -13.51 -39.01
CA LEU A 217 5.52 -13.77 -40.43
C LEU A 217 6.29 -15.08 -40.68
N LEU A 218 6.83 -15.71 -39.65
CA LEU A 218 7.66 -16.91 -39.77
C LEU A 218 6.91 -18.08 -40.46
N PRO A 219 5.66 -18.42 -40.12
CA PRO A 219 4.97 -19.51 -40.81
C PRO A 219 4.70 -19.20 -42.29
N LEU A 220 4.47 -17.93 -42.62
CA LEU A 220 4.32 -17.50 -44.02
C LEU A 220 5.63 -17.68 -44.79
N ALA A 221 6.76 -17.28 -44.21
CA ALA A 221 8.09 -17.48 -44.81
C ALA A 221 8.41 -18.97 -45.01
N ILE A 222 8.07 -19.82 -44.02
CA ILE A 222 8.22 -21.28 -44.11
C ILE A 222 7.31 -21.86 -45.19
N GLY A 223 6.07 -21.37 -45.32
CA GLY A 223 5.17 -21.77 -46.40
C GLY A 223 5.70 -21.40 -47.79
N LEU A 224 6.17 -20.16 -47.95
CA LEU A 224 6.70 -19.65 -49.22
C LEU A 224 7.98 -20.36 -49.68
N SER A 225 8.81 -20.84 -48.75
CA SER A 225 10.01 -21.63 -49.12
C SER A 225 9.69 -22.99 -49.74
N GLY A 226 8.45 -23.47 -49.57
CA GLY A 226 7.96 -24.70 -50.21
C GLY A 226 7.49 -24.50 -51.66
N VAL A 227 7.21 -23.27 -52.10
CA VAL A 227 6.66 -22.98 -53.43
C VAL A 227 7.63 -23.32 -54.57
N PRO A 228 8.94 -23.01 -54.50
CA PRO A 228 9.91 -23.35 -55.56
C PRO A 228 10.10 -24.86 -55.80
N LEU A 229 9.57 -25.72 -54.93
CA LEU A 229 9.67 -27.17 -55.06
C LEU A 229 8.61 -27.75 -56.02
N TYR A 230 7.72 -26.91 -56.55
CA TYR A 230 6.70 -27.29 -57.53
C TYR A 230 7.06 -26.84 -58.93
N ASP A 231 6.69 -27.67 -59.92
CA ASP A 231 6.75 -27.30 -61.33
C ASP A 231 5.46 -26.52 -61.69
N MET A 232 5.56 -25.19 -61.76
CA MET A 232 4.42 -24.26 -61.90
C MET A 232 4.67 -23.17 -62.93
N ASP A 233 3.60 -22.75 -63.62
CA ASP A 233 3.60 -21.60 -64.51
C ASP A 233 3.44 -20.27 -63.72
N ALA A 234 3.62 -19.12 -64.39
CA ALA A 234 3.57 -17.81 -63.73
C ALA A 234 2.23 -17.55 -62.99
N ASN A 235 1.12 -18.11 -63.50
CA ASN A 235 -0.19 -18.00 -62.86
C ASN A 235 -0.29 -18.90 -61.61
N GLY A 236 0.26 -20.11 -61.66
CA GLY A 236 0.35 -21.02 -60.51
C GLY A 236 1.10 -20.42 -59.32
N TRP A 237 2.17 -19.65 -59.57
CA TRP A 237 2.89 -18.91 -58.52
C TRP A 237 2.03 -17.88 -57.78
N LEU A 238 1.17 -17.17 -58.51
CA LEU A 238 0.25 -16.18 -57.93
C LEU A 238 -0.83 -16.87 -57.08
N VAL A 239 -1.40 -17.98 -57.57
CA VAL A 239 -2.41 -18.75 -56.83
C VAL A 239 -1.79 -19.38 -55.57
N ALA A 240 -0.61 -19.98 -55.68
CA ALA A 240 0.16 -20.55 -54.56
C ALA A 240 0.40 -19.53 -53.46
N SER A 241 0.90 -18.36 -53.83
CA SER A 241 1.18 -17.27 -52.88
C SER A 241 -0.10 -16.76 -52.21
N ALA A 242 -1.18 -16.58 -52.96
CA ALA A 242 -2.46 -16.12 -52.41
C ALA A 242 -3.06 -17.10 -51.40
N VAL A 243 -3.08 -18.41 -51.72
CA VAL A 243 -3.60 -19.44 -50.82
C VAL A 243 -2.74 -19.59 -49.57
N LEU A 244 -1.41 -19.46 -49.68
CA LEU A 244 -0.51 -19.48 -48.52
C LEU A 244 -0.78 -18.30 -47.58
N VAL A 245 -0.99 -17.10 -48.12
CA VAL A 245 -1.34 -15.91 -47.31
C VAL A 245 -2.69 -16.11 -46.62
N VAL A 246 -3.71 -16.60 -47.33
CA VAL A 246 -5.03 -16.89 -46.77
C VAL A 246 -4.93 -17.95 -45.66
N CYS A 247 -4.24 -19.06 -45.91
CA CYS A 247 -4.06 -20.13 -44.94
C CYS A 247 -3.32 -19.65 -43.69
N TRP A 248 -2.22 -18.90 -43.87
CA TRP A 248 -1.50 -18.30 -42.75
C TRP A 248 -2.39 -17.36 -41.93
N LEU A 249 -3.20 -16.51 -42.55
CA LEU A 249 -4.15 -15.64 -41.84
C LEU A 249 -5.18 -16.44 -41.05
N VAL A 250 -5.85 -17.38 -41.71
CA VAL A 250 -6.88 -18.22 -41.09
C VAL A 250 -6.31 -18.98 -39.90
N LEU A 251 -5.16 -19.64 -40.06
CA LEU A 251 -4.50 -20.36 -38.97
C LEU A 251 -4.06 -19.41 -37.85
N THR A 252 -3.54 -18.23 -38.18
CA THR A 252 -3.12 -17.23 -37.17
C THR A 252 -4.30 -16.78 -36.32
N PHE A 253 -5.43 -16.42 -36.93
CA PHE A 253 -6.62 -16.01 -36.20
C PHE A 253 -7.28 -17.19 -35.46
N ALA A 254 -7.37 -18.36 -36.08
CA ALA A 254 -7.96 -19.55 -35.46
C ALA A 254 -7.17 -20.01 -34.23
N VAL A 255 -5.84 -20.06 -34.33
CA VAL A 255 -4.96 -20.44 -33.21
C VAL A 255 -5.00 -19.36 -32.11
N ALA A 256 -4.98 -18.08 -32.48
CA ALA A 256 -5.13 -16.99 -31.50
C ALA A 256 -6.47 -17.06 -30.76
N ALA A 257 -7.58 -17.32 -31.48
CA ALA A 257 -8.91 -17.49 -30.89
C ALA A 257 -8.98 -18.73 -29.98
N ALA A 258 -8.42 -19.86 -30.42
CA ALA A 258 -8.34 -21.08 -29.62
C ALA A 258 -7.55 -20.86 -28.32
N ILE A 259 -6.38 -20.20 -28.41
CA ILE A 259 -5.58 -19.82 -27.23
C ILE A 259 -6.39 -18.94 -26.29
N ALA A 260 -7.07 -17.91 -26.81
CA ALA A 260 -7.90 -17.01 -26.00
C ALA A 260 -9.01 -17.77 -25.28
N VAL A 261 -9.76 -18.63 -25.98
CA VAL A 261 -10.81 -19.48 -25.39
C VAL A 261 -10.24 -20.40 -24.31
N ILE A 262 -9.10 -21.05 -24.56
CA ILE A 262 -8.43 -21.92 -23.58
C ILE A 262 -8.09 -21.14 -22.31
N TYR A 263 -7.49 -19.95 -22.42
CA TYR A 263 -7.14 -19.15 -21.25
C TYR A 263 -8.37 -18.58 -20.54
N CYS A 264 -9.41 -18.16 -21.26
CA CYS A 264 -10.68 -17.74 -20.66
C CYS A 264 -11.30 -18.89 -19.86
N VAL A 265 -11.46 -20.07 -20.45
CA VAL A 265 -12.07 -21.24 -19.79
C VAL A 265 -11.23 -21.72 -18.60
N THR A 266 -9.90 -21.70 -18.70
CA THR A 266 -9.02 -22.16 -17.62
C THR A 266 -8.89 -21.16 -16.48
N SER A 267 -8.95 -19.85 -16.76
CA SER A 267 -8.91 -18.80 -15.71
C SER A 267 -10.29 -18.54 -15.08
N TRP A 268 -11.38 -18.86 -15.78
CA TRP A 268 -12.75 -18.61 -15.32
C TRP A 268 -13.05 -19.12 -13.91
N PRO A 269 -12.69 -20.35 -13.51
CA PRO A 269 -12.95 -20.83 -12.14
C PRO A 269 -12.20 -20.02 -11.09
N VAL A 270 -10.99 -19.53 -11.39
CA VAL A 270 -10.18 -18.72 -10.47
C VAL A 270 -10.84 -17.37 -10.23
N VAL A 271 -11.39 -16.76 -11.29
CA VAL A 271 -12.11 -15.48 -11.23
C VAL A 271 -13.46 -15.65 -10.54
N MET A 272 -14.22 -16.69 -10.87
CA MET A 272 -15.56 -16.90 -10.29
C MET A 272 -15.51 -17.34 -8.82
N ARG A 273 -14.45 -18.02 -8.39
CA ARG A 273 -14.28 -18.49 -7.00
C ARG A 273 -13.40 -17.56 -6.17
N TYR A 274 -13.25 -16.31 -6.56
CA TYR A 274 -12.33 -15.36 -5.93
C TYR A 274 -12.59 -15.15 -4.42
N ARG A 275 -13.86 -15.23 -4.00
CA ARG A 275 -14.24 -15.22 -2.57
C ARG A 275 -13.67 -16.41 -1.79
N SER A 276 -13.76 -17.63 -2.33
CA SER A 276 -13.17 -18.83 -1.69
C SER A 276 -11.64 -18.71 -1.57
N HIS A 277 -11.03 -17.91 -2.44
CA HIS A 277 -9.62 -17.58 -2.40
C HIS A 277 -9.30 -16.38 -1.50
N ARG A 278 -10.27 -15.84 -0.77
CA ARG A 278 -10.13 -14.67 0.12
C ARG A 278 -9.53 -13.46 -0.62
N PHE A 279 -9.90 -13.26 -1.89
CA PHE A 279 -9.55 -12.08 -2.68
C PHE A 279 -8.03 -11.78 -2.83
N GLY A 280 -7.15 -12.78 -2.68
CA GLY A 280 -5.71 -12.56 -2.78
C GLY A 280 -4.90 -13.83 -3.10
N LEU A 281 -3.71 -13.63 -3.66
CA LEU A 281 -2.78 -14.70 -4.03
C LEU A 281 -1.93 -15.20 -2.85
N VAL A 282 -1.54 -14.30 -1.96
CA VAL A 282 -0.63 -14.50 -0.82
C VAL A 282 -1.45 -14.42 0.48
N PRO A 283 -1.57 -15.51 1.26
CA PRO A 283 -2.35 -15.51 2.48
C PRO A 283 -1.61 -14.83 3.64
N GLY A 284 -0.31 -15.03 3.77
CA GLY A 284 0.54 -14.29 4.72
C GLY A 284 1.24 -15.17 5.74
N SER A 285 0.64 -16.23 6.27
CA SER A 285 1.27 -17.18 7.21
C SER A 285 1.31 -18.65 6.74
N ALA A 286 0.67 -18.99 5.61
CA ALA A 286 0.86 -20.31 5.00
C ALA A 286 2.22 -20.45 4.31
N GLU A 287 2.86 -21.60 4.54
CA GLU A 287 4.12 -21.96 3.90
C GLU A 287 3.90 -22.57 2.50
N TYR A 288 4.80 -22.24 1.57
CA TYR A 288 4.81 -22.79 0.22
C TYR A 288 6.23 -23.07 -0.26
N SER A 289 6.44 -24.29 -0.77
CA SER A 289 7.70 -24.70 -1.39
C SER A 289 7.58 -24.72 -2.92
N PRO A 290 8.35 -23.89 -3.66
CA PRO A 290 8.22 -23.78 -5.11
C PRO A 290 8.79 -24.99 -5.85
N GLY A 291 8.05 -25.45 -6.86
CA GLY A 291 8.48 -26.51 -7.77
C GLY A 291 9.55 -26.06 -8.76
N ARG A 292 10.01 -26.99 -9.63
CA ARG A 292 11.00 -26.68 -10.68
C ARG A 292 10.54 -25.58 -11.65
N LEU A 293 9.29 -25.61 -12.08
CA LEU A 293 8.72 -24.61 -12.99
C LEU A 293 8.55 -23.24 -12.33
N ASP A 294 8.17 -23.22 -11.05
CA ASP A 294 8.08 -22.00 -10.25
C ASP A 294 9.46 -21.32 -10.17
N ARG A 295 10.49 -22.13 -9.90
CA ARG A 295 11.88 -21.68 -9.85
C ARG A 295 12.37 -21.15 -11.17
N ILE A 296 12.00 -21.73 -12.33
CA ILE A 296 12.37 -21.19 -13.65
C ILE A 296 11.74 -19.80 -13.87
N CYS A 297 10.53 -19.57 -13.37
CA CYS A 297 9.77 -18.35 -13.62
C CYS A 297 10.05 -17.19 -12.65
N GLY A 298 10.88 -17.39 -11.63
CA GLY A 298 11.33 -16.30 -10.75
C GLY A 298 11.08 -16.54 -9.26
N MET A 299 10.36 -17.59 -8.88
CA MET A 299 10.07 -17.83 -7.47
C MET A 299 11.32 -18.31 -6.71
N PRO A 300 11.70 -17.64 -5.61
CA PRO A 300 12.87 -18.02 -4.82
C PRO A 300 12.59 -19.29 -4.00
N SER A 301 13.57 -20.19 -3.90
CA SER A 301 13.39 -21.52 -3.28
C SER A 301 14.03 -21.72 -1.91
N THR A 302 14.78 -20.73 -1.43
CA THR A 302 15.41 -20.80 -0.11
C THR A 302 14.36 -20.61 0.99
N PRO A 303 14.45 -21.35 2.12
CA PRO A 303 13.52 -21.20 3.22
C PRO A 303 13.50 -19.75 3.74
N ALA A 304 12.30 -19.22 3.94
CA ALA A 304 12.05 -17.99 4.67
C ALA A 304 10.64 -18.09 5.28
N PRO A 305 10.39 -17.48 6.44
CA PRO A 305 9.05 -17.42 6.98
C PRO A 305 8.13 -16.61 6.04
N PRO A 306 6.84 -16.99 5.93
CA PRO A 306 5.83 -16.19 5.24
C PRO A 306 5.74 -14.75 5.80
N LEU A 307 5.27 -13.80 4.99
CA LEU A 307 5.24 -12.36 5.31
C LEU A 307 4.67 -12.00 6.69
N ALA A 308 3.50 -12.55 7.07
CA ALA A 308 2.86 -12.23 8.34
C ALA A 308 3.60 -12.84 9.53
N THR A 309 4.18 -14.03 9.36
CA THR A 309 5.02 -14.69 10.37
C THR A 309 6.33 -13.93 10.55
N TRP A 310 7.02 -13.62 9.46
CA TRP A 310 8.22 -12.79 9.48
C TRP A 310 7.96 -11.43 10.15
N LEU A 311 6.83 -10.78 9.82
CA LEU A 311 6.46 -9.50 10.42
C LEU A 311 6.21 -9.62 11.92
N ALA A 312 5.51 -10.67 12.37
CA ALA A 312 5.29 -10.92 13.80
C ALA A 312 6.62 -11.08 14.53
N ASP A 313 7.48 -11.98 14.03
CA ASP A 313 8.78 -12.27 14.64
C ASP A 313 9.65 -11.01 14.70
N ARG A 314 9.68 -10.21 13.64
CA ARG A 314 10.48 -8.96 13.61
C ARG A 314 9.93 -7.89 14.55
N ILE A 315 8.62 -7.75 14.68
CA ILE A 315 8.02 -6.82 15.65
C ILE A 315 8.37 -7.25 17.07
N ASP A 316 8.23 -8.54 17.38
CA ASP A 316 8.52 -9.09 18.70
C ASP A 316 10.03 -8.97 19.03
N ASP A 317 10.92 -9.30 18.07
CA ASP A 317 12.39 -9.14 18.20
C ASP A 317 12.79 -7.69 18.52
N LEU A 318 12.21 -6.72 17.79
CA LEU A 318 12.51 -5.29 18.00
C LEU A 318 12.05 -4.80 19.36
N ALA A 319 10.91 -5.32 19.85
CA ALA A 319 10.40 -5.02 21.18
C ALA A 319 11.16 -5.76 22.30
N GLY A 320 11.94 -6.79 21.98
CA GLY A 320 12.60 -7.65 22.95
C GLY A 320 11.64 -8.60 23.68
N ILE A 321 10.53 -8.98 23.03
CA ILE A 321 9.55 -9.94 23.54
C ILE A 321 9.93 -11.35 23.07
N ASP A 322 9.82 -12.33 23.95
CA ASP A 322 9.98 -13.73 23.56
C ASP A 322 8.80 -14.18 22.68
N HIS A 323 9.03 -15.03 21.69
CA HIS A 323 8.01 -15.38 20.69
C HIS A 323 6.88 -16.27 21.25
N THR A 324 6.74 -16.34 22.58
CA THR A 324 5.65 -17.00 23.30
C THR A 324 4.33 -16.24 23.13
N ARG A 325 4.40 -14.92 22.98
CA ARG A 325 3.28 -14.03 22.70
C ARG A 325 3.69 -12.94 21.72
N ALA A 326 2.71 -12.28 21.12
CA ALA A 326 2.92 -11.09 20.30
C ALA A 326 2.84 -9.80 21.15
N LEU A 327 3.60 -8.78 20.72
CA LEU A 327 3.50 -7.41 21.21
C LEU A 327 2.06 -6.87 21.06
N THR A 328 1.52 -6.27 22.12
CA THR A 328 0.18 -5.66 22.13
C THR A 328 0.25 -4.13 22.16
N PHE A 329 -0.86 -3.46 21.80
CA PHE A 329 -0.95 -2.00 21.95
C PHE A 329 -0.83 -1.55 23.41
N GLY A 330 -1.32 -2.35 24.36
CA GLY A 330 -1.20 -2.07 25.79
C GLY A 330 0.25 -2.07 26.26
N ASP A 331 1.10 -2.96 25.74
CA ASP A 331 2.55 -2.93 26.02
C ASP A 331 3.15 -1.58 25.58
N LEU A 332 2.83 -1.14 24.36
CA LEU A 332 3.29 0.15 23.82
C LEU A 332 2.77 1.35 24.64
N TRP A 333 1.50 1.34 25.00
CA TRP A 333 0.87 2.42 25.74
C TRP A 333 1.46 2.61 27.14
N ARG A 334 1.83 1.51 27.81
CA ARG A 334 2.48 1.55 29.13
C ARG A 334 3.95 1.94 29.05
N GLY A 335 4.60 1.57 27.94
CA GLY A 335 6.04 1.74 27.75
C GLY A 335 6.87 0.67 28.47
N PRO A 336 8.18 0.64 28.21
CA PRO A 336 9.07 -0.40 28.73
C PRO A 336 9.25 -0.37 30.26
N ASP A 337 9.07 0.79 30.89
CA ASP A 337 9.30 0.97 32.33
C ASP A 337 8.18 0.40 33.21
N LYS A 338 7.00 0.13 32.62
CA LYS A 338 5.81 -0.41 33.32
C LYS A 338 5.27 -1.64 32.60
N PRO A 339 6.01 -2.76 32.60
CA PRO A 339 5.63 -3.95 31.85
C PRO A 339 4.31 -4.53 32.36
N ARG A 340 3.54 -5.18 31.47
CA ARG A 340 2.22 -5.75 31.76
C ARG A 340 2.19 -6.67 32.98
N VAL A 341 3.29 -7.39 33.27
CA VAL A 341 3.44 -8.27 34.44
C VAL A 341 3.23 -7.52 35.76
N SER A 342 3.55 -6.23 35.81
CA SER A 342 3.40 -5.41 37.03
C SER A 342 1.95 -5.07 37.38
N ASP A 343 1.07 -4.98 36.38
CA ASP A 343 -0.34 -4.61 36.55
C ASP A 343 -1.12 -5.07 35.30
N PRO A 344 -1.69 -6.28 35.24
CA PRO A 344 -2.28 -6.79 34.01
C PRO A 344 -3.50 -6.02 33.48
N GLU A 345 -4.25 -5.35 34.35
CA GLU A 345 -5.54 -4.72 34.02
C GLU A 345 -5.40 -3.27 33.55
N TYR A 346 -4.31 -2.58 33.91
CA TYR A 346 -4.14 -1.16 33.59
C TYR A 346 -4.10 -0.83 32.08
N CYS A 347 -5.11 -0.14 31.56
CA CYS A 347 -5.10 0.40 30.20
C CYS A 347 -4.95 1.92 30.23
N PRO A 348 -3.81 2.50 29.78
CA PRO A 348 -3.63 3.95 29.80
C PRO A 348 -4.66 4.68 28.94
N SER A 349 -5.19 5.78 29.48
CA SER A 349 -5.98 6.73 28.72
C SER A 349 -5.14 7.35 27.59
N THR A 350 -5.77 7.91 26.55
CA THR A 350 -5.05 8.52 25.41
C THR A 350 -4.01 9.56 25.83
N GLY A 351 -4.24 10.30 26.91
CA GLY A 351 -3.32 11.32 27.42
C GLY A 351 -2.07 10.76 28.11
N ASP A 352 -2.13 9.52 28.58
CA ASP A 352 -1.10 8.88 29.41
C ASP A 352 -0.27 7.83 28.64
N ARG A 353 -0.54 7.64 27.35
CA ARG A 353 0.18 6.66 26.51
C ARG A 353 1.63 7.10 26.31
N VAL A 354 2.56 6.19 26.57
CA VAL A 354 4.01 6.42 26.40
C VAL A 354 4.40 6.35 24.93
N ILE A 355 3.96 5.29 24.22
CA ILE A 355 4.11 5.11 22.78
C ILE A 355 2.73 4.84 22.18
N ASN A 356 2.20 5.79 21.42
CA ASN A 356 0.90 5.66 20.77
C ASN A 356 1.08 5.28 19.30
N LEU A 357 0.78 4.03 18.96
CA LEU A 357 0.74 3.54 17.59
C LEU A 357 -0.67 3.69 17.03
N ALA A 358 -0.82 4.29 15.84
CA ALA A 358 -2.08 4.36 15.11
C ALA A 358 -1.90 3.98 13.63
N LEU A 359 -2.67 3.00 13.15
CA LEU A 359 -2.56 2.49 11.77
C LEU A 359 -3.86 2.71 11.01
N MET A 360 -3.78 2.90 9.70
CA MET A 360 -4.97 3.04 8.85
C MET A 360 -5.31 1.70 8.18
N THR A 361 -6.58 1.31 8.14
CA THR A 361 -7.09 0.20 7.33
C THR A 361 -8.38 0.62 6.62
N THR A 362 -8.77 -0.10 5.57
CA THR A 362 -10.01 0.17 4.84
C THR A 362 -10.95 -1.02 4.97
N ASP A 363 -12.16 -0.80 5.49
CA ASP A 363 -13.23 -1.80 5.43
C ASP A 363 -13.91 -1.70 4.06
N LEU A 364 -13.62 -2.65 3.18
CA LEU A 364 -14.20 -2.71 1.84
C LEU A 364 -15.70 -3.04 1.86
N SER A 365 -16.19 -3.67 2.93
CA SER A 365 -17.59 -4.08 3.05
C SER A 365 -18.48 -2.93 3.52
N ALA A 366 -17.96 -2.06 4.38
CA ALA A 366 -18.64 -0.83 4.79
C ALA A 366 -18.27 0.41 3.95
N GLY A 367 -17.28 0.30 3.06
CA GLY A 367 -16.84 1.41 2.20
C GLY A 367 -16.21 2.57 2.97
N ARG A 368 -15.55 2.31 4.11
CA ARG A 368 -15.00 3.36 4.98
C ARG A 368 -13.62 3.04 5.57
N PRO A 369 -12.79 4.06 5.83
CA PRO A 369 -11.54 3.89 6.58
C PRO A 369 -11.79 3.60 8.06
N HIS A 370 -10.81 2.97 8.70
CA HIS A 370 -10.73 2.76 10.14
C HIS A 370 -9.32 3.04 10.66
N GLN A 371 -9.25 3.68 11.83
CA GLN A 371 -8.02 3.76 12.61
C GLN A 371 -7.90 2.53 13.52
N LEU A 372 -6.70 1.95 13.58
CA LEU A 372 -6.34 0.83 14.44
C LEU A 372 -5.40 1.29 15.56
N PRO A 373 -5.53 0.77 16.79
CA PRO A 373 -6.53 -0.23 17.19
C PRO A 373 -7.93 0.40 17.20
N PHE A 374 -8.97 -0.43 17.06
CA PHE A 374 -10.34 0.06 17.02
C PHE A 374 -10.68 0.83 18.31
N PRO A 375 -11.58 1.83 18.25
CA PRO A 375 -12.13 2.43 19.46
C PRO A 375 -12.82 1.36 20.33
N ALA A 376 -12.77 1.49 21.65
CA ALA A 376 -13.42 0.54 22.57
C ALA A 376 -14.96 0.43 22.37
N THR A 377 -15.57 1.45 21.76
CA THR A 377 -16.99 1.47 21.39
C THR A 377 -17.30 0.61 20.15
N GLU A 378 -16.31 0.30 19.32
CA GLU A 378 -16.45 -0.55 18.15
C GLU A 378 -15.99 -1.98 18.47
N ARG A 379 -16.95 -2.86 18.80
CA ARG A 379 -16.64 -4.28 19.00
C ARG A 379 -16.70 -5.06 17.69
N TRP A 380 -15.69 -5.88 17.48
CA TRP A 380 -15.57 -6.79 16.34
C TRP A 380 -15.48 -8.24 16.83
N GLN A 381 -15.88 -9.16 15.96
CA GLN A 381 -15.76 -10.60 16.17
C GLN A 381 -14.79 -11.19 15.15
N PHE A 382 -14.17 -12.31 15.47
CA PHE A 382 -13.34 -13.05 14.53
C PHE A 382 -13.63 -14.55 14.60
N CYS A 383 -13.23 -15.26 13.54
CA CYS A 383 -13.27 -16.72 13.49
C CYS A 383 -11.82 -17.24 13.42
N PRO A 384 -11.36 -18.06 14.39
CA PRO A 384 -10.01 -18.62 14.39
C PRO A 384 -9.66 -19.34 13.08
N GLU A 385 -10.59 -20.11 12.52
CA GLU A 385 -10.41 -20.81 11.23
C GLU A 385 -10.30 -19.86 10.02
N CYS A 386 -11.04 -18.74 10.04
CA CYS A 386 -10.91 -17.73 8.98
C CYS A 386 -9.56 -17.02 9.02
N LEU A 387 -8.98 -16.85 10.20
CA LEU A 387 -7.67 -16.21 10.39
C LEU A 387 -6.49 -17.15 10.18
N ARG A 388 -6.73 -18.48 10.20
CA ARG A 388 -5.73 -19.48 9.82
C ARG A 388 -5.13 -19.13 8.46
N ASP A 389 -3.80 -19.27 8.35
CA ASP A 389 -2.98 -18.92 7.19
C ASP A 389 -2.87 -17.42 6.85
N LEU A 390 -3.64 -16.54 7.52
CA LEU A 390 -3.55 -15.08 7.34
C LEU A 390 -2.63 -14.42 8.36
N VAL A 391 -2.67 -14.90 9.60
CA VAL A 391 -1.84 -14.47 10.73
C VAL A 391 -1.20 -15.69 11.40
N PRO A 392 -0.11 -15.52 12.17
CA PRO A 392 0.54 -16.64 12.86
C PRO A 392 -0.36 -17.29 13.92
N GLY A 393 -0.24 -18.60 14.09
CA GLY A 393 -1.06 -19.37 15.05
C GLY A 393 -0.97 -18.86 16.48
N ARG A 394 0.21 -18.41 16.93
CA ARG A 394 0.41 -17.82 18.28
C ARG A 394 -0.43 -16.56 18.50
N VAL A 395 -0.64 -15.76 17.44
CA VAL A 395 -1.45 -14.54 17.51
C VAL A 395 -2.93 -14.90 17.65
N ILE A 396 -3.39 -15.92 16.92
CA ILE A 396 -4.76 -16.43 17.05
C ILE A 396 -4.96 -16.96 18.45
N ALA A 397 -4.06 -17.81 18.96
CA ALA A 397 -4.14 -18.38 20.30
C ALA A 397 -4.15 -17.31 21.40
N GLN A 398 -3.37 -16.23 21.25
CA GLN A 398 -3.36 -15.11 22.20
C GLN A 398 -4.66 -14.29 22.19
N MET A 399 -5.34 -14.19 21.04
CA MET A 399 -6.61 -13.47 20.91
C MET A 399 -7.82 -14.34 21.27
N SER A 400 -7.66 -15.66 21.22
CA SER A 400 -8.73 -16.60 21.54
C SER A 400 -9.10 -16.49 23.01
N GLY A 401 -10.41 -16.33 23.25
CA GLY A 401 -11.02 -16.11 24.55
C GLY A 401 -12.45 -16.63 24.54
N ASP A 402 -13.37 -15.87 25.13
CA ASP A 402 -14.77 -16.26 25.25
C ASP A 402 -15.49 -16.33 23.89
N ASP A 403 -16.17 -17.45 23.67
CA ASP A 403 -17.05 -17.65 22.52
C ASP A 403 -18.27 -16.73 22.60
N VAL A 404 -18.75 -16.29 21.44
CA VAL A 404 -20.02 -15.56 21.33
C VAL A 404 -21.14 -16.58 21.21
N ASP A 405 -21.85 -16.81 22.31
CA ASP A 405 -22.98 -17.73 22.36
C ASP A 405 -23.99 -17.47 21.22
N GLY A 406 -24.27 -18.51 20.45
CA GLY A 406 -25.30 -18.51 19.41
C GLY A 406 -24.91 -17.90 18.05
N VAL A 407 -23.69 -17.38 17.87
CA VAL A 407 -23.26 -16.82 16.58
C VAL A 407 -22.17 -17.69 15.92
N SER A 408 -22.59 -18.55 14.99
CA SER A 408 -21.68 -19.37 14.18
C SER A 408 -21.06 -18.57 13.03
N CYS A 409 -19.83 -18.92 12.65
CA CYS A 409 -19.19 -18.35 11.49
C CYS A 409 -19.93 -18.72 10.19
N PRO A 410 -20.28 -17.75 9.31
CA PRO A 410 -20.94 -18.03 8.04
C PRO A 410 -20.16 -18.94 7.09
N GLU A 411 -18.83 -18.96 7.21
CA GLU A 411 -17.93 -19.79 6.38
C GLU A 411 -17.56 -21.11 7.07
N HIS A 412 -17.70 -21.21 8.40
CA HIS A 412 -17.36 -22.39 9.20
C HIS A 412 -18.47 -22.65 10.23
N THR A 413 -19.51 -23.37 9.83
CA THR A 413 -20.72 -23.59 10.66
C THR A 413 -20.46 -24.33 11.98
N SER A 414 -19.36 -25.08 12.07
CA SER A 414 -18.94 -25.78 13.29
C SER A 414 -18.14 -24.90 14.26
N VAL A 415 -17.93 -23.62 13.95
CA VAL A 415 -17.09 -22.71 14.73
C VAL A 415 -17.92 -21.50 15.16
N THR A 416 -17.95 -21.27 16.46
CA THR A 416 -18.49 -20.08 17.12
C THR A 416 -17.55 -18.89 16.88
N LEU A 417 -18.11 -17.72 16.62
CA LEU A 417 -17.33 -16.50 16.56
C LEU A 417 -16.81 -16.15 17.96
N GLN A 418 -15.65 -15.49 18.04
CA GLN A 418 -15.04 -15.01 19.28
C GLN A 418 -14.94 -13.49 19.26
N TRP A 419 -15.02 -12.85 20.43
CA TRP A 419 -14.81 -11.40 20.52
C TRP A 419 -13.36 -11.04 20.23
N LEU A 420 -13.14 -10.04 19.38
CA LEU A 420 -11.82 -9.44 19.24
C LEU A 420 -11.42 -8.80 20.59
N PRO A 421 -10.17 -8.96 21.05
CA PRO A 421 -9.73 -8.38 22.31
C PRO A 421 -9.91 -6.86 22.37
N GLN A 422 -9.97 -6.34 23.59
CA GLN A 422 -10.01 -4.90 23.83
C GLN A 422 -8.79 -4.20 23.19
N PRO A 423 -8.87 -2.89 22.88
CA PRO A 423 -7.81 -2.19 22.17
C PRO A 423 -6.41 -2.33 22.79
N CYS A 424 -6.29 -2.43 24.12
CA CYS A 424 -5.02 -2.67 24.82
C CYS A 424 -4.45 -4.08 24.66
N GLU A 425 -5.28 -5.07 24.39
CA GLU A 425 -4.88 -6.48 24.27
C GLU A 425 -4.67 -6.90 22.82
N MET A 426 -5.13 -6.07 21.88
CA MET A 426 -4.97 -6.30 20.47
C MET A 426 -3.49 -6.43 20.08
N PRO A 427 -3.10 -7.52 19.39
CA PRO A 427 -1.73 -7.67 18.89
C PRO A 427 -1.40 -6.63 17.81
N VAL A 428 -0.22 -6.02 17.91
CA VAL A 428 0.27 -5.02 16.95
C VAL A 428 0.40 -5.62 15.55
N VAL A 429 0.85 -6.87 15.44
CA VAL A 429 0.98 -7.54 14.15
C VAL A 429 -0.36 -7.77 13.44
N LEU A 430 -1.45 -8.01 14.18
CA LEU A 430 -2.78 -8.09 13.57
C LEU A 430 -3.13 -6.77 12.90
N ALA A 431 -2.92 -5.64 13.61
CA ALA A 431 -3.20 -4.32 13.08
C ALA A 431 -2.35 -4.00 11.83
N ALA A 432 -1.05 -4.29 11.89
CA ALA A 432 -0.16 -4.14 10.75
C ALA A 432 -0.61 -5.00 9.56
N ARG A 433 -1.03 -6.25 9.82
CA ARG A 433 -1.53 -7.19 8.79
C ARG A 433 -2.86 -6.76 8.18
N MET A 434 -3.73 -6.08 8.93
CA MET A 434 -4.99 -5.49 8.44
C MET A 434 -4.75 -4.22 7.61
N SER A 435 -3.68 -3.49 7.87
CA SER A 435 -3.30 -2.29 7.11
C SER A 435 -2.56 -2.60 5.80
N LEU A 436 -1.94 -3.77 5.70
CA LEU A 436 -1.11 -4.22 4.58
C LEU A 436 -1.79 -4.82 3.32
N PRO A 437 -3.04 -5.36 3.32
CA PRO A 437 -3.50 -6.22 2.24
C PRO A 437 -3.59 -5.52 0.88
N LEU A 438 -2.51 -5.57 0.09
CA LEU A 438 -2.48 -5.01 -1.26
C LEU A 438 -3.53 -5.74 -2.12
N PRO A 439 -4.53 -5.03 -2.69
CA PRO A 439 -5.63 -5.63 -3.41
C PRO A 439 -5.17 -6.64 -4.47
N GLY A 440 -5.72 -7.85 -4.37
CA GLY A 440 -5.44 -8.98 -5.25
C GLY A 440 -4.09 -9.67 -5.07
N LEU A 441 -3.10 -9.05 -4.42
CA LEU A 441 -1.84 -9.70 -4.09
C LEU A 441 -1.89 -10.37 -2.72
N ILE A 442 -2.17 -9.62 -1.66
CA ILE A 442 -2.20 -10.10 -0.27
C ILE A 442 -3.67 -10.22 0.16
N CYS A 443 -4.03 -11.33 0.81
CA CYS A 443 -5.41 -11.56 1.23
C CYS A 443 -5.86 -10.52 2.29
N PRO A 444 -7.03 -9.88 2.17
CA PRO A 444 -7.65 -9.11 3.25
C PRO A 444 -7.92 -9.95 4.50
N ILE A 445 -8.09 -9.27 5.63
CA ILE A 445 -8.43 -9.88 6.92
C ILE A 445 -9.95 -9.80 7.14
N PRO A 446 -10.65 -10.93 7.30
CA PRO A 446 -12.07 -10.92 7.63
C PRO A 446 -12.27 -10.72 9.14
N LEU A 447 -13.12 -9.77 9.50
CA LEU A 447 -13.76 -9.71 10.82
C LEU A 447 -15.27 -9.77 10.65
N TYR A 448 -16.00 -9.91 11.75
CA TYR A 448 -17.44 -10.08 11.76
C TYR A 448 -18.11 -9.07 12.66
N ARG A 449 -19.29 -8.61 12.24
CA ARG A 449 -20.20 -7.79 13.03
C ARG A 449 -21.62 -8.17 12.65
N ASP A 450 -22.48 -8.38 13.64
CA ASP A 450 -23.88 -8.79 13.45
C ASP A 450 -24.03 -10.01 12.52
N GLY A 451 -23.12 -11.00 12.65
CA GLY A 451 -23.09 -12.20 11.81
C GLY A 451 -22.66 -11.99 10.36
N ARG A 452 -22.23 -10.78 9.97
CA ARG A 452 -21.82 -10.43 8.61
C ARG A 452 -20.30 -10.30 8.49
N PRO A 453 -19.67 -10.79 7.41
CA PRO A 453 -18.25 -10.61 7.18
C PRO A 453 -17.93 -9.20 6.69
N HIS A 454 -16.88 -8.62 7.25
CA HIS A 454 -16.27 -7.35 6.87
C HIS A 454 -14.81 -7.59 6.46
N TRP A 455 -14.44 -7.12 5.27
CA TRP A 455 -13.13 -7.37 4.67
C TRP A 455 -12.22 -6.15 4.80
N PHE A 456 -11.24 -6.26 5.70
CA PHE A 456 -10.23 -5.23 5.93
C PHE A 456 -9.07 -5.39 4.95
N SER A 457 -8.82 -4.32 4.20
CA SER A 457 -7.82 -4.22 3.14
C SER A 457 -6.85 -3.06 3.40
N ASP A 458 -5.91 -2.86 2.48
CA ASP A 458 -4.89 -1.81 2.56
C ASP A 458 -5.46 -0.44 2.98
N GLY A 459 -4.84 0.18 4.00
CA GLY A 459 -5.21 1.52 4.47
C GLY A 459 -4.98 2.61 3.42
N GLY A 460 -4.01 2.40 2.53
CA GLY A 460 -3.67 3.30 1.42
C GLY A 460 -4.72 3.39 0.33
N ILE A 461 -5.78 2.57 0.37
CA ILE A 461 -6.93 2.72 -0.52
C ILE A 461 -7.70 4.02 -0.21
N THR A 462 -7.73 4.44 1.06
CA THR A 462 -8.50 5.60 1.52
C THR A 462 -7.63 6.72 2.10
N SER A 463 -6.51 6.39 2.76
CA SER A 463 -5.47 7.34 3.16
C SER A 463 -4.13 6.64 3.13
N ASN A 464 -3.30 7.03 2.17
CA ASN A 464 -1.96 6.53 2.02
C ASN A 464 -0.99 7.19 3.00
N PHE A 465 -1.28 8.40 3.47
CA PHE A 465 -0.44 9.18 4.38
C PHE A 465 -1.26 9.82 5.52
N PRO A 466 -1.52 9.09 6.62
CA PRO A 466 -2.42 9.53 7.69
C PRO A 466 -1.75 10.53 8.66
N ILE A 467 -1.16 11.61 8.15
CA ILE A 467 -0.50 12.65 8.96
C ILE A 467 -1.47 13.35 9.93
N HIS A 468 -2.76 13.37 9.59
CA HIS A 468 -3.84 13.94 10.41
C HIS A 468 -4.05 13.22 11.75
N PHE A 469 -3.58 11.98 11.92
CA PHE A 469 -3.75 11.25 13.18
C PHE A 469 -3.13 11.96 14.40
N PHE A 470 -2.03 12.66 14.18
CA PHE A 470 -1.27 13.33 15.26
C PHE A 470 -1.10 14.81 15.02
N ASP A 471 -1.77 15.36 14.00
CA ASP A 471 -1.73 16.78 13.77
C ASP A 471 -2.57 17.52 14.83
N SER A 472 -2.04 18.62 15.35
CA SER A 472 -2.72 19.45 16.33
C SER A 472 -2.49 20.92 16.02
N LEU A 473 -3.51 21.75 16.23
CA LEU A 473 -3.42 23.21 16.05
C LEU A 473 -2.34 23.82 16.95
N LEU A 474 -2.15 23.27 18.16
CA LEU A 474 -1.18 23.73 19.13
C LEU A 474 -0.25 22.56 19.50
N PRO A 475 0.69 22.20 18.61
CA PRO A 475 1.53 21.04 18.81
C PRO A 475 2.53 21.28 19.95
N ARG A 476 2.76 20.24 20.77
CA ARG A 476 3.81 20.28 21.79
C ARG A 476 5.20 20.19 21.15
N TRP A 477 5.36 19.28 20.19
CA TRP A 477 6.61 18.91 19.52
C TRP A 477 6.35 18.66 18.02
N PRO A 478 7.38 18.47 17.17
CA PRO A 478 7.15 18.29 15.74
C PRO A 478 6.53 16.92 15.41
N THR A 479 5.68 16.91 14.39
CA THR A 479 5.09 15.69 13.81
C THR A 479 5.66 15.49 12.41
N PHE A 480 6.64 14.61 12.28
CA PHE A 480 7.35 14.37 11.03
C PHE A 480 6.56 13.48 10.06
N GLY A 481 6.77 13.73 8.78
CA GLY A 481 6.22 12.98 7.67
C GLY A 481 7.31 12.40 6.78
N LEU A 482 7.24 11.10 6.49
CA LEU A 482 8.06 10.47 5.45
C LEU A 482 7.18 10.09 4.27
N ASN A 483 7.29 10.87 3.20
CA ASN A 483 6.51 10.71 1.97
C ASN A 483 7.37 10.06 0.87
N LEU A 484 6.73 9.33 -0.04
CA LEU A 484 7.35 8.71 -1.21
C LEU A 484 6.78 9.36 -2.46
N SER A 485 7.63 9.58 -3.48
CA SER A 485 7.17 10.06 -4.79
C SER A 485 7.85 9.30 -5.92
N SER A 486 7.12 9.06 -7.00
CA SER A 486 7.70 8.49 -8.23
C SER A 486 8.31 9.60 -9.09
N ALA A 487 9.49 9.34 -9.64
CA ALA A 487 10.16 10.21 -10.58
C ALA A 487 10.42 9.46 -11.90
N ASP A 488 10.07 10.10 -13.03
CA ASP A 488 10.27 9.53 -14.37
C ASP A 488 11.75 9.56 -14.83
N ARG A 489 12.63 10.11 -13.98
CA ARG A 489 14.07 10.23 -14.24
C ARG A 489 14.90 9.45 -13.22
N ALA A 490 16.16 9.22 -13.56
CA ALA A 490 17.14 8.77 -12.58
C ALA A 490 17.21 9.77 -11.41
N VAL A 491 17.17 9.23 -10.19
CA VAL A 491 17.25 9.99 -8.94
C VAL A 491 18.68 9.92 -8.43
N LYS A 492 19.24 11.06 -8.04
CA LYS A 492 20.63 11.12 -7.53
C LYS A 492 20.72 10.48 -6.14
N ASP A 493 21.92 10.05 -5.77
CA ASP A 493 22.17 9.57 -4.42
C ASP A 493 21.99 10.72 -3.41
N GLY A 494 21.35 10.41 -2.28
CA GLY A 494 20.99 11.41 -1.26
C GLY A 494 19.91 12.42 -1.67
N GLU A 495 19.33 12.29 -2.87
CA GLU A 495 18.29 13.22 -3.32
C GLU A 495 17.03 13.08 -2.47
N ILE A 496 16.72 14.13 -1.72
CA ILE A 496 15.52 14.26 -0.90
C ILE A 496 14.88 15.61 -1.17
N HIS A 497 13.57 15.70 -1.00
CA HIS A 497 12.85 16.96 -1.09
C HIS A 497 12.23 17.30 0.26
N LEU A 498 12.72 18.36 0.88
CA LEU A 498 12.19 18.93 2.11
C LEU A 498 11.98 20.43 1.89
N PRO A 499 10.74 20.88 1.64
CA PRO A 499 10.41 22.29 1.48
C PRO A 499 10.80 23.10 2.72
N ASP A 500 11.05 24.39 2.53
CA ASP A 500 11.26 25.28 3.67
C ASP A 500 10.01 25.40 4.53
N GLN A 501 10.23 25.55 5.84
CA GLN A 501 9.16 25.59 6.85
C GLN A 501 8.18 26.72 6.61
N ASP A 502 8.71 27.88 6.23
CA ASP A 502 7.87 28.98 5.79
C ASP A 502 7.46 28.62 4.38
N SER A 503 8.29 28.86 3.36
CA SER A 503 7.88 28.80 1.96
C SER A 503 6.51 29.50 1.75
N SER A 504 6.00 29.65 0.56
CA SER A 504 4.64 30.17 0.39
C SER A 504 3.98 29.46 -0.76
N THR A 505 4.73 29.27 -1.83
CA THR A 505 4.32 28.51 -2.99
C THR A 505 4.08 27.04 -2.67
N PRO A 506 2.84 26.54 -2.76
CA PRO A 506 2.60 25.11 -2.83
C PRO A 506 3.31 24.58 -4.07
N ARG A 507 4.01 23.45 -3.93
CA ARG A 507 4.51 22.74 -5.11
C ARG A 507 3.41 21.80 -5.57
N GLU A 508 2.77 22.13 -6.69
CA GLU A 508 1.81 21.22 -7.31
C GLU A 508 2.55 19.98 -7.83
N PRO A 509 2.22 18.77 -7.34
CA PRO A 509 2.77 17.57 -7.93
C PRO A 509 2.26 17.43 -9.36
N TYR A 510 3.19 17.30 -10.30
CA TYR A 510 2.88 17.07 -11.70
C TYR A 510 3.30 15.66 -12.10
N SER A 511 2.41 14.97 -12.80
CA SER A 511 2.69 13.67 -13.43
C SER A 511 1.97 13.58 -14.76
N ASP A 512 2.64 13.07 -15.78
CA ASP A 512 2.01 12.83 -17.08
C ASP A 512 0.91 11.75 -16.97
N VAL A 513 -0.21 11.98 -17.65
CA VAL A 513 -1.34 11.07 -17.73
C VAL A 513 -0.98 9.80 -18.53
N GLY A 514 0.00 9.92 -19.43
CA GLY A 514 0.46 8.85 -20.31
C GLY A 514 -0.47 8.62 -21.51
N GLY A 515 0.07 7.97 -22.55
CA GLY A 515 -0.62 7.84 -23.85
C GLY A 515 -1.59 6.67 -24.01
N THR A 516 -1.96 5.93 -22.95
CA THR A 516 -2.78 4.70 -23.05
C THR A 516 -4.04 4.77 -22.20
N ALA A 517 -5.10 4.04 -22.57
CA ALA A 517 -6.31 3.95 -21.75
C ALA A 517 -6.04 3.37 -20.36
N LEU A 518 -5.08 2.43 -20.24
CA LEU A 518 -4.68 1.87 -18.95
C LEU A 518 -3.94 2.89 -18.08
N SER A 519 -3.07 3.72 -18.66
CA SER A 519 -2.41 4.79 -17.91
C SER A 519 -3.40 5.87 -17.47
N PHE A 520 -4.38 6.20 -18.31
CA PHE A 520 -5.47 7.11 -17.94
C PHE A 520 -6.32 6.56 -16.79
N ALA A 521 -6.76 5.31 -16.86
CA ALA A 521 -7.53 4.67 -15.79
C ALA A 521 -6.71 4.56 -14.49
N GLY A 522 -5.42 4.24 -14.59
CA GLY A 522 -4.50 4.25 -13.45
C GLY A 522 -4.40 5.63 -12.81
N ARG A 523 -4.31 6.69 -13.60
CA ARG A 523 -4.26 8.08 -13.11
C ARG A 523 -5.55 8.51 -12.43
N ILE A 524 -6.70 8.10 -12.92
CA ILE A 524 -7.99 8.33 -12.25
C ILE A 524 -7.98 7.64 -10.88
N LEU A 525 -7.56 6.38 -10.82
CA LEU A 525 -7.47 5.62 -9.57
C LEU A 525 -6.50 6.27 -8.58
N ASP A 526 -5.29 6.62 -9.01
CA ASP A 526 -4.27 7.29 -8.20
C ASP A 526 -4.82 8.62 -7.65
N THR A 527 -5.56 9.37 -8.48
CA THR A 527 -6.23 10.61 -8.04
C THR A 527 -7.25 10.31 -6.94
N PHE A 528 -8.12 9.31 -7.12
CA PHE A 528 -9.09 8.94 -6.07
C PHE A 528 -8.43 8.52 -4.75
N MET A 529 -7.28 7.85 -4.80
CA MET A 529 -6.58 7.35 -3.61
C MET A 529 -5.72 8.43 -2.93
N ASP A 530 -5.01 9.27 -3.69
CA ASP A 530 -3.98 10.17 -3.15
C ASP A 530 -4.40 11.65 -3.09
N TRP A 531 -5.54 12.07 -3.65
CA TRP A 531 -5.89 13.51 -3.73
C TRP A 531 -5.93 14.18 -2.36
N ARG A 532 -6.56 13.54 -1.37
CA ARG A 532 -6.72 14.11 -0.02
C ARG A 532 -5.36 14.32 0.65
N ASP A 533 -4.51 13.30 0.59
CA ASP A 533 -3.19 13.35 1.20
C ASP A 533 -2.28 14.36 0.49
N THR A 534 -2.39 14.45 -0.84
CA THR A 534 -1.70 15.44 -1.67
C THR A 534 -2.08 16.86 -1.25
N MET A 535 -3.37 17.15 -1.18
CA MET A 535 -3.88 18.47 -0.76
C MET A 535 -3.46 18.82 0.66
N GLN A 536 -3.54 17.87 1.60
CA GLN A 536 -3.15 18.09 2.98
C GLN A 536 -1.64 18.37 3.12
N SER A 537 -0.81 17.64 2.38
CA SER A 537 0.66 17.81 2.44
C SER A 537 1.13 19.17 1.94
N ALA A 538 0.34 19.82 1.08
CA ALA A 538 0.63 21.12 0.51
C ALA A 538 0.33 22.30 1.47
N LEU A 539 -0.41 22.06 2.56
CA LEU A 539 -0.82 23.12 3.49
C LEU A 539 0.40 23.73 4.24
N PRO A 540 0.36 25.05 4.53
CA PRO A 540 1.31 25.68 5.44
C PRO A 540 1.38 24.97 6.79
N GLY A 541 2.60 24.81 7.32
CA GLY A 541 2.84 24.05 8.54
C GLY A 541 2.77 22.52 8.39
N PHE A 542 2.40 21.98 7.22
CA PHE A 542 2.55 20.56 6.88
C PHE A 542 3.78 20.30 6.03
N ARG A 543 3.97 21.04 4.93
CA ARG A 543 5.07 20.79 3.98
C ARG A 543 6.47 20.79 4.59
N GLY A 544 6.74 21.69 5.53
CA GLY A 544 8.07 21.89 6.13
C GLY A 544 8.53 20.80 7.10
N ARG A 545 7.64 19.84 7.41
CA ARG A 545 7.90 18.69 8.27
C ARG A 545 7.75 17.36 7.54
N ILE A 546 7.54 17.40 6.23
CA ILE A 546 7.38 16.22 5.37
C ILE A 546 8.60 16.12 4.47
N ALA A 547 9.46 15.12 4.72
CA ALA A 547 10.52 14.77 3.78
C ALA A 547 9.96 13.83 2.72
N THR A 548 10.06 14.23 1.46
CA THR A 548 9.65 13.42 0.31
C THR A 548 10.87 12.75 -0.32
N ILE A 549 10.85 11.43 -0.40
CA ILE A 549 11.90 10.60 -0.96
C ILE A 549 11.51 10.21 -2.40
N PRO A 550 12.13 10.79 -3.44
CA PRO A 550 11.87 10.42 -4.83
C PRO A 550 12.41 9.03 -5.16
N GLN A 551 11.72 8.34 -6.07
CA GLN A 551 12.05 6.98 -6.53
C GLN A 551 12.17 6.95 -8.05
N GLY A 552 13.32 6.53 -8.56
CA GLY A 552 13.57 6.48 -10.01
C GLY A 552 13.03 5.21 -10.68
N PRO A 553 13.14 5.10 -12.01
CA PRO A 553 12.73 3.90 -12.74
C PRO A 553 13.44 2.64 -12.23
N GLY A 554 12.65 1.64 -11.81
CA GLY A 554 13.17 0.38 -11.25
C GLY A 554 13.45 0.40 -9.75
N GLU A 555 13.33 1.56 -9.11
CA GLU A 555 13.22 1.72 -7.65
C GLU A 555 11.74 1.86 -7.31
N GLY A 556 11.17 1.07 -6.40
CA GLY A 556 9.76 1.28 -6.04
C GLY A 556 8.71 0.50 -6.82
N GLY A 557 7.45 0.84 -6.52
CA GLY A 557 6.26 0.33 -7.18
C GLY A 557 6.03 -1.16 -6.94
N THR A 558 5.26 -1.82 -7.80
CA THR A 558 4.96 -3.25 -7.63
C THR A 558 6.17 -4.19 -7.75
N ASN A 559 7.39 -3.67 -7.95
CA ASN A 559 8.59 -4.46 -8.12
C ASN A 559 9.18 -4.98 -6.80
N LEU A 560 8.89 -6.24 -6.48
CA LEU A 560 9.50 -6.96 -5.34
C LEU A 560 10.97 -7.35 -5.60
N PHE A 561 11.42 -7.39 -6.86
CA PHE A 561 12.78 -7.75 -7.22
C PHE A 561 13.65 -6.49 -7.31
N MET A 562 14.27 -6.14 -6.18
CA MET A 562 15.32 -5.12 -6.12
C MET A 562 16.66 -5.77 -5.83
N SER A 563 17.74 -5.23 -6.41
CA SER A 563 19.09 -5.70 -6.09
C SER A 563 19.52 -5.17 -4.71
N PRO A 564 20.45 -5.84 -4.01
CA PRO A 564 21.01 -5.33 -2.76
C PRO A 564 21.56 -3.90 -2.87
N ALA A 565 22.15 -3.55 -4.01
CA ALA A 565 22.63 -2.19 -4.28
C ALA A 565 21.50 -1.15 -4.34
N VAL A 566 20.37 -1.48 -4.98
CA VAL A 566 19.18 -0.60 -5.02
C VAL A 566 18.60 -0.42 -3.63
N ILE A 567 18.43 -1.52 -2.89
CA ILE A 567 17.92 -1.49 -1.51
C ILE A 567 18.83 -0.63 -0.62
N SER A 568 20.15 -0.79 -0.72
CA SER A 568 21.12 -0.01 0.04
C SER A 568 21.03 1.48 -0.27
N ARG A 569 20.93 1.87 -1.55
CA ARG A 569 20.79 3.29 -1.94
C ARG A 569 19.50 3.90 -1.43
N LEU A 570 18.38 3.16 -1.53
CA LEU A 570 17.09 3.62 -1.00
C LEU A 570 17.11 3.78 0.53
N ALA A 571 17.72 2.83 1.24
CA ALA A 571 17.88 2.91 2.68
C ALA A 571 18.74 4.11 3.11
N LEU A 572 19.86 4.37 2.40
CA LEU A 572 20.70 5.55 2.65
C LEU A 572 19.97 6.86 2.35
N ARG A 573 19.19 6.92 1.27
CA ARG A 573 18.33 8.08 0.97
C ARG A 573 17.31 8.34 2.08
N GLY A 574 16.74 7.27 2.65
CA GLY A 574 15.90 7.34 3.85
C GLY A 574 16.64 7.91 5.06
N ARG A 575 17.87 7.42 5.33
CA ARG A 575 18.73 7.98 6.39
C ARG A 575 18.93 9.48 6.21
N ASP A 576 19.27 9.90 5.00
CA ASP A 576 19.54 11.30 4.70
C ASP A 576 18.28 12.17 4.88
N ALA A 577 17.08 11.65 4.57
CA ALA A 577 15.80 12.29 4.89
C ALA A 577 15.59 12.48 6.41
N GLY A 578 15.90 11.44 7.19
CA GLY A 578 15.83 11.51 8.66
C GLY A 578 16.83 12.52 9.25
N ILE A 579 18.06 12.54 8.74
CA ILE A 579 19.09 13.52 9.12
C ILE A 579 18.64 14.94 8.79
N ALA A 580 18.10 15.16 7.60
CA ALA A 580 17.63 16.48 7.17
C ALA A 580 16.48 17.00 8.03
N LEU A 581 15.50 16.15 8.38
CA LEU A 581 14.42 16.51 9.30
C LEU A 581 14.95 16.82 10.70
N ARG A 582 15.86 15.99 11.23
CA ARG A 582 16.48 16.26 12.54
C ARG A 582 17.22 17.59 12.53
N GLN A 583 18.17 17.76 11.62
CA GLN A 583 18.94 19.00 11.49
C GLN A 583 18.02 20.22 11.33
N ARG A 584 16.97 20.10 10.52
CA ARG A 584 15.98 21.17 10.33
C ARG A 584 15.35 21.62 11.64
N PHE A 585 15.11 20.74 12.61
CA PHE A 585 14.37 21.09 13.84
C PHE A 585 15.26 21.23 15.09
N THR A 586 16.54 20.83 15.01
CA THR A 586 17.49 20.89 16.13
C THR A 586 18.64 21.88 15.93
N ALA A 587 19.04 22.19 14.69
CA ALA A 587 20.13 23.12 14.45
C ALA A 587 19.69 24.57 14.68
N GLN A 588 20.63 25.41 15.12
CA GLN A 588 20.45 26.85 15.13
C GLN A 588 20.78 27.40 13.74
N PHE A 589 19.94 28.30 13.24
CA PHE A 589 20.13 28.96 11.96
C PHE A 589 20.24 30.48 12.17
N ASP A 590 20.99 31.16 11.31
CA ASP A 590 21.24 32.61 11.41
C ASP A 590 19.96 33.46 11.32
N ASP A 591 18.88 32.89 10.75
CA ASP A 591 17.57 33.53 10.62
C ASP A 591 16.66 33.33 11.84
N GLU A 592 17.16 32.70 12.92
CA GLU A 592 16.45 32.50 14.19
C GLU A 592 17.01 33.39 15.29
N ALA A 593 16.12 33.97 16.11
CA ALA A 593 16.54 34.73 17.29
C ALA A 593 17.25 33.81 18.31
N ASP A 594 18.19 34.37 19.06
CA ASP A 594 18.96 33.62 20.06
C ASP A 594 18.07 32.85 21.04
N GLY A 595 18.36 31.55 21.17
CA GLY A 595 17.63 30.63 22.06
C GLY A 595 16.34 30.04 21.48
N TYR A 596 15.94 30.39 20.26
CA TYR A 596 14.84 29.76 19.53
C TYR A 596 15.34 28.70 18.56
N THR A 597 14.48 27.72 18.29
CA THR A 597 14.72 26.66 17.31
C THR A 597 13.64 26.65 16.25
N ARG A 598 13.87 25.94 15.14
CA ARG A 598 12.84 25.67 14.13
C ARG A 598 11.65 24.85 14.66
N THR A 599 11.78 24.24 15.84
CA THR A 599 10.63 23.68 16.58
C THR A 599 9.76 24.79 17.19
N ASP A 600 10.36 25.87 17.70
CA ASP A 600 9.64 27.09 18.11
C ASP A 600 9.00 27.77 16.91
N ARG A 601 9.71 27.89 15.78
CA ARG A 601 9.16 28.44 14.53
C ARG A 601 7.94 27.68 14.05
N TYR A 602 8.00 26.34 14.04
CA TYR A 602 6.86 25.49 13.74
C TYR A 602 5.66 25.77 14.65
N ARG A 603 5.87 25.83 15.97
CA ARG A 603 4.81 26.14 16.93
C ARG A 603 4.25 27.55 16.74
N TRP A 604 5.09 28.53 16.39
CA TRP A 604 4.67 29.89 16.09
C TRP A 604 3.79 29.95 14.84
N ILE A 605 4.19 29.29 13.75
CA ILE A 605 3.36 29.19 12.53
C ILE A 605 2.01 28.58 12.88
N ARG A 606 2.00 27.46 13.62
CA ARG A 606 0.76 26.76 14.01
C ARG A 606 -0.13 27.59 14.94
N LEU A 607 0.45 28.34 15.87
CA LEU A 607 -0.28 29.28 16.72
C LEU A 607 -0.94 30.39 15.88
N ARG A 608 -0.23 30.99 14.92
CA ARG A 608 -0.83 32.03 14.05
C ARG A 608 -1.94 31.46 13.16
N LEU A 609 -1.76 30.25 12.63
CA LEU A 609 -2.81 29.54 11.90
C LEU A 609 -4.03 29.30 12.78
N ALA A 610 -3.83 28.81 14.01
CA ALA A 610 -4.92 28.63 14.96
C ALA A 610 -5.65 29.95 15.22
N LEU A 611 -4.93 31.00 15.64
CA LEU A 611 -5.54 32.31 15.93
C LEU A 611 -6.33 32.89 14.75
N ARG A 612 -5.88 32.63 13.52
CA ARG A 612 -6.60 33.00 12.30
C ARG A 612 -7.90 32.21 12.16
N GLU A 613 -7.89 30.88 12.34
CA GLU A 613 -9.11 30.07 12.28
C GLU A 613 -10.09 30.43 13.41
N TRP A 614 -9.59 30.69 14.62
CA TRP A 614 -10.40 31.19 15.73
C TRP A 614 -11.08 32.53 15.40
N ARG A 615 -10.42 33.41 14.64
CA ARG A 615 -11.02 34.64 14.12
C ARG A 615 -12.13 34.37 13.11
N GLU A 616 -11.91 33.47 12.15
CA GLU A 616 -12.95 33.11 11.17
C GLU A 616 -14.18 32.52 11.86
N VAL A 617 -13.99 31.62 12.83
CA VAL A 617 -15.08 31.07 13.64
C VAL A 617 -15.80 32.17 14.43
N ALA A 618 -15.07 33.10 15.04
CA ALA A 618 -15.63 34.22 15.79
C ALA A 618 -16.47 35.15 14.90
N LEU A 619 -15.97 35.51 13.71
CA LEU A 619 -16.70 36.33 12.73
C LEU A 619 -17.96 35.60 12.20
N GLN A 620 -17.86 34.29 11.96
CA GLN A 620 -19.01 33.48 11.58
C GLN A 620 -20.06 33.39 12.69
N ALA A 621 -19.62 33.30 13.95
CA ALA A 621 -20.51 33.32 15.11
C ALA A 621 -21.22 34.69 15.23
N ASP A 622 -20.49 35.80 15.12
CA ASP A 622 -21.10 37.14 15.14
C ASP A 622 -22.15 37.31 14.01
N ALA A 623 -21.76 37.02 12.76
CA ALA A 623 -22.63 37.14 11.59
C ALA A 623 -23.87 36.23 11.62
N ARG A 624 -23.80 35.09 12.32
CA ARG A 624 -24.88 34.11 12.42
C ARG A 624 -25.54 34.08 13.80
N SER A 625 -25.23 35.05 14.66
CA SER A 625 -25.69 35.08 16.06
C SER A 625 -27.21 34.94 16.20
N VAL A 626 -27.96 35.61 15.31
CA VAL A 626 -29.43 35.55 15.25
C VAL A 626 -29.95 34.12 14.99
N LEU A 627 -29.22 33.30 14.24
CA LEU A 627 -29.63 31.93 13.90
C LEU A 627 -29.45 30.96 15.07
N TYR A 628 -28.40 31.15 15.88
CA TYR A 628 -27.99 30.17 16.89
C TYR A 628 -28.40 30.54 18.31
N ARG A 629 -28.40 31.82 18.69
CA ARG A 629 -28.60 32.27 20.09
C ARG A 629 -29.99 31.90 20.65
N ASP A 630 -31.03 31.96 19.84
CA ASP A 630 -32.38 31.56 20.27
C ASP A 630 -32.53 30.04 20.33
N ARG A 631 -31.92 29.32 19.39
CA ARG A 631 -32.02 27.84 19.32
C ARG A 631 -31.25 27.15 20.43
N THR A 632 -30.09 27.64 20.83
CA THR A 632 -29.34 27.08 21.96
C THR A 632 -30.10 27.18 23.28
N ALA A 633 -30.96 28.20 23.44
CA ALA A 633 -31.80 28.38 24.63
C ALA A 633 -33.13 27.60 24.60
N HIS A 634 -33.73 27.41 23.42
CA HIS A 634 -35.12 26.96 23.32
C HIS A 634 -35.35 25.74 22.41
N TYR A 635 -34.31 25.19 21.75
CA TYR A 635 -34.51 24.06 20.85
C TYR A 635 -34.90 22.80 21.64
N PRO A 636 -36.06 22.19 21.32
CA PRO A 636 -36.52 21.02 22.05
C PRO A 636 -35.66 19.81 21.70
N VAL A 637 -35.13 19.13 22.70
CA VAL A 637 -34.33 17.91 22.48
C VAL A 637 -35.23 16.80 21.94
N PRO A 638 -34.99 16.28 20.72
CA PRO A 638 -35.78 15.19 20.17
C PRO A 638 -35.71 13.96 21.06
N ALA A 639 -36.81 13.18 21.10
CA ALA A 639 -36.87 12.00 21.97
C ALA A 639 -35.73 11.00 21.72
N ALA A 640 -35.28 10.86 20.47
CA ALA A 640 -34.19 9.98 20.07
C ALA A 640 -32.79 10.44 20.52
N MET A 641 -32.62 11.70 20.96
CA MET A 641 -31.32 12.27 21.37
C MET A 641 -31.21 12.44 22.89
N ARG A 642 -32.23 12.08 23.66
CA ARG A 642 -32.27 12.28 25.11
C ARG A 642 -31.13 11.54 25.82
N ASP A 643 -30.77 10.36 25.34
CA ASP A 643 -29.71 9.52 25.91
C ASP A 643 -28.30 10.03 25.59
N TRP A 644 -28.16 11.08 24.77
CA TRP A 644 -26.86 11.70 24.47
C TRP A 644 -26.37 12.58 25.62
N PHE A 645 -27.28 13.03 26.49
CA PHE A 645 -26.97 13.90 27.62
C PHE A 645 -26.85 13.06 28.90
N THR A 646 -25.81 13.31 29.70
CA THR A 646 -25.58 12.60 30.97
C THR A 646 -26.16 13.42 32.13
N GLY A 647 -27.03 12.84 32.97
CA GLY A 647 -27.61 13.51 34.15
C GLY A 647 -28.85 12.82 34.73
N PRO A 648 -29.30 13.14 35.97
CA PRO A 648 -30.37 12.39 36.62
C PRO A 648 -31.78 13.01 36.45
N THR A 649 -32.77 12.10 36.52
CA THR A 649 -34.21 12.23 36.84
C THR A 649 -35.26 12.49 35.75
N LEU A 650 -35.01 13.21 34.66
CA LEU A 650 -35.93 13.21 33.50
C LEU A 650 -35.17 13.61 32.23
N PRO A 651 -35.47 13.00 31.07
CA PRO A 651 -34.86 13.40 29.82
C PRO A 651 -35.16 14.88 29.55
N PRO A 652 -34.12 15.70 29.30
CA PRO A 652 -34.27 17.15 29.29
C PRO A 652 -35.14 17.59 28.10
N THR A 653 -36.03 18.56 28.32
CA THR A 653 -36.90 19.12 27.27
C THR A 653 -36.16 20.11 26.37
N ALA A 654 -35.04 20.67 26.84
CA ALA A 654 -34.12 21.57 26.15
C ALA A 654 -32.67 21.15 26.46
N ASP A 655 -31.67 21.72 25.78
CA ASP A 655 -30.27 21.36 26.01
C ASP A 655 -29.81 21.73 27.45
N PRO A 656 -29.34 20.77 28.28
CA PRO A 656 -28.95 21.04 29.66
C PRO A 656 -27.70 21.95 29.77
N ALA A 657 -26.90 22.06 28.72
CA ALA A 657 -25.73 22.94 28.64
C ALA A 657 -26.03 24.28 27.96
N ALA A 658 -27.31 24.62 27.71
CA ALA A 658 -27.73 25.82 27.00
C ALA A 658 -27.08 27.12 27.53
N ALA A 659 -27.00 27.28 28.86
CA ALA A 659 -26.40 28.45 29.49
C ALA A 659 -24.89 28.55 29.19
N ASP A 660 -24.16 27.44 29.32
CA ASP A 660 -22.72 27.37 29.04
C ASP A 660 -22.44 27.59 27.55
N ILE A 661 -23.26 27.01 26.67
CA ILE A 661 -23.18 27.21 25.21
C ILE A 661 -23.40 28.69 24.87
N ASN A 662 -24.43 29.33 25.43
CA ASN A 662 -24.69 30.75 25.21
C ASN A 662 -23.57 31.65 25.71
N CYS A 663 -23.02 31.34 26.89
CA CYS A 663 -21.87 32.05 27.44
C CYS A 663 -20.64 31.92 26.52
N ALA A 664 -20.31 30.69 26.09
CA ALA A 664 -19.21 30.44 25.17
C ALA A 664 -19.42 31.15 23.81
N TYR A 665 -20.65 31.12 23.29
CA TYR A 665 -21.00 31.80 22.04
C TYR A 665 -20.85 33.32 22.17
N GLN A 666 -21.26 33.90 23.30
CA GLN A 666 -21.07 35.33 23.55
C GLN A 666 -19.58 35.70 23.59
N HIS A 667 -18.74 34.87 24.20
CA HIS A 667 -17.29 35.09 24.14
C HIS A 667 -16.74 35.07 22.71
N PHE A 668 -17.24 34.22 21.81
CA PHE A 668 -16.84 34.26 20.39
C PHE A 668 -17.26 35.58 19.71
N VAL A 669 -18.47 36.05 19.97
CA VAL A 669 -18.96 37.34 19.47
C VAL A 669 -18.11 38.50 20.00
N ASP A 670 -17.80 38.49 21.29
CA ASP A 670 -16.96 39.52 21.91
C ASP A 670 -15.54 39.49 21.35
N LEU A 671 -14.99 38.29 21.14
CA LEU A 671 -13.66 38.07 20.55
C LEU A 671 -13.59 38.63 19.11
N ALA A 672 -14.66 38.44 18.32
CA ALA A 672 -14.78 39.00 16.96
C ALA A 672 -14.79 40.53 16.96
N ASN A 673 -15.44 41.13 17.95
CA ASN A 673 -15.63 42.57 18.05
C ASN A 673 -14.51 43.31 18.79
N THR A 674 -13.62 42.58 19.49
CA THR A 674 -12.52 43.14 20.28
C THR A 674 -11.15 42.72 19.75
N CYS A 675 -10.61 41.61 20.26
CA CYS A 675 -9.24 41.17 20.06
C CYS A 675 -8.94 40.71 18.63
N LEU A 676 -9.95 40.23 17.89
CA LEU A 676 -9.80 39.70 16.54
C LEU A 676 -10.49 40.55 15.46
N ALA A 677 -10.99 41.74 15.83
CA ALA A 677 -11.67 42.64 14.89
C ALA A 677 -10.75 43.08 13.75
N LYS A 678 -9.49 43.39 14.07
CA LYS A 678 -8.45 43.71 13.10
C LYS A 678 -7.67 42.47 12.69
N GLN A 679 -7.30 42.40 11.42
CA GLN A 679 -6.37 41.37 10.94
C GLN A 679 -5.03 41.56 11.65
N PHE A 680 -4.40 40.47 12.12
CA PHE A 680 -3.17 40.43 12.90
C PHE A 680 -1.89 40.93 12.20
N ASP A 681 -2.01 41.73 11.14
CA ASP A 681 -0.95 42.23 10.26
C ASP A 681 -0.14 41.19 9.47
N GLY A 682 0.18 41.57 8.23
CA GLY A 682 1.08 40.88 7.31
C GLY A 682 0.60 39.52 6.84
N THR A 683 -0.21 39.49 5.76
CA THR A 683 -0.53 38.27 5.02
C THR A 683 0.73 37.42 4.80
N ALA A 684 0.76 36.23 5.39
CA ALA A 684 1.53 35.15 4.78
C ALA A 684 0.99 34.98 3.35
N PRO A 685 1.81 34.72 2.32
CA PRO A 685 1.34 34.72 0.91
C PRO A 685 0.42 33.53 0.58
N VAL A 686 0.03 32.78 1.60
CA VAL A 686 -0.81 31.60 1.48
C VAL A 686 -2.09 31.92 2.23
N ASP A 687 -3.20 31.55 1.61
CA ASP A 687 -4.53 31.56 2.18
C ASP A 687 -4.81 30.15 2.72
N PRO A 688 -4.24 29.71 3.87
CA PRO A 688 -4.57 28.41 4.44
C PRO A 688 -6.01 28.52 4.93
N VAL A 689 -6.93 28.03 4.12
CA VAL A 689 -8.27 27.69 4.55
C VAL A 689 -8.12 26.37 5.31
N MET A 690 -7.90 26.40 6.62
CA MET A 690 -7.94 25.18 7.42
C MET A 690 -9.39 24.83 7.70
N ARG A 691 -10.10 24.35 6.67
CA ARG A 691 -11.39 23.70 6.92
C ARG A 691 -11.12 22.37 7.64
N LEU A 692 -11.91 22.11 8.69
CA LEU A 692 -11.94 20.81 9.39
C LEU A 692 -12.25 19.62 8.43
N THR A 693 -12.72 19.94 7.23
CA THR A 693 -12.94 19.05 6.09
C THR A 693 -12.39 19.72 4.82
N PRO A 694 -11.58 19.05 3.97
CA PRO A 694 -11.14 19.65 2.72
C PRO A 694 -12.37 20.14 1.90
N PRO A 695 -12.25 21.24 1.12
CA PRO A 695 -13.33 21.66 0.23
C PRO A 695 -13.78 20.48 -0.63
N GLU A 696 -15.09 20.24 -0.67
CA GLU A 696 -15.72 19.33 -1.63
C GLU A 696 -15.44 19.78 -3.07
#